data_AF-A0AAT9STI4-F1
#
_entry.id   AF-A0AAT9STI4-F1
#
_cell.length_a   1.000
_cell.length_b   1.000
_cell.length_c   1.000
_cell.angle_alpha   90.00
_cell.angle_beta   90.00
_cell.angle_gamma   90.00
#
_symmetry.space_group_name_H-M   'P 1'
#
loop_
_entity.id
_entity.type
_entity.pdbx_description
1 polymer ?
#
loop_
_entity_poly.entity_id
_entity_poly.type
_entity_poly.pdbx_seq_one_letter_code
_entity_poly.pdbx_strand_id
1 'polypeptide(L)'
;MANFYVSTTGNDNNSGLDQSSAFATVERAQEAMRQSGGADTTYLAGGTYHLDSPIHLTSADSGSSFVASPGQNAIVSGGTPITGWTQGANGVWSAHVDDAQVLQLTVNGVQQVESRFPNVDPSDPIRGGWLWGQDLPGGADPSKSLAFNPSDFPSGHAPQVGQTVTVFSENGYANDHLTIASVNGNVMTFTSEANYDLGPASRFFVSEPVPDGVGEWSFNSQTGTILFKAPAGFTGDGAVASSDHSLFVVDGAKDVGIKGLTLTDTAAVSGDPNTAAIEAHNATGLTVDGNHFVNVGLGVALHGSSNGNVVSGNSFDHIWSSAVALTSGTSGNKISNNVIDHSNEAFVQYGSIDMQESARNQIDHNTITNVPRFAISENNHDPDIASGGNVIEYNDIRHAGQQTPDVGAIYLFSHEDPGALGDTIRYNNIVDTGGLNTQDAGFAENWSSGIYLDNLASNAQIYGNFIEGTSFSGILIHGGSNNSIHDNTLLDNGKYGIATIGVDGYAITGNETYENFIQVSKDGSNTIDTDQTNAGLIHNNVYYNPDGSDLTVADLSLSSFQQRGGDVGSVVTTQAGFANAADGEYSFTSGSMAQSHGIESAPFGSIGATGVSSAPDTGTPATPPPVTAEPAPPVTAEPAPPVTAEPAPPNTAEPKPPAVEPTPPVAELPPPVTAQPAPPVVAEPTTPGGWAGHGGGRNWFQDLQTQQDSNDHGHSYHWHW
;
A
#
# COMPACT_ATOMS: atom_id res chain seq x y z
N MET A 1 14.63 -13.50 35.64
CA MET A 1 13.38 -14.11 35.17
C MET A 1 12.44 -14.45 36.32
N ALA A 2 11.93 -13.40 36.93
CA ALA A 2 10.68 -13.37 37.65
C ALA A 2 9.50 -13.26 36.67
N ASN A 3 8.31 -13.61 37.17
CA ASN A 3 7.05 -13.37 36.46
C ASN A 3 6.27 -12.31 37.22
N PHE A 4 5.77 -11.32 36.48
CA PHE A 4 4.85 -10.31 36.99
C PHE A 4 3.46 -10.48 36.36
N TYR A 5 2.42 -10.01 37.05
CA TYR A 5 1.04 -10.11 36.61
C TYR A 5 0.37 -8.74 36.66
N VAL A 6 -0.39 -8.42 35.62
CA VAL A 6 -1.19 -7.19 35.49
C VAL A 6 -2.65 -7.57 35.30
N SER A 7 -3.56 -6.85 35.95
CA SER A 7 -5.01 -7.02 35.83
C SER A 7 -5.73 -5.68 35.97
N THR A 8 -6.78 -5.47 35.19
CA THR A 8 -7.64 -4.26 35.29
C THR A 8 -8.31 -4.10 36.66
N THR A 9 -8.37 -5.17 37.47
CA THR A 9 -8.85 -5.14 38.86
C THR A 9 -7.72 -5.20 39.89
N GLY A 10 -6.46 -5.04 39.46
CA GLY A 10 -5.26 -5.08 40.29
C GLY A 10 -5.03 -3.82 41.12
N ASN A 11 -3.84 -3.70 41.73
CA ASN A 11 -3.42 -2.51 42.45
C ASN A 11 -1.91 -2.32 42.35
N ASP A 12 -1.43 -1.13 41.99
CA ASP A 12 0.00 -0.87 41.79
C ASP A 12 0.85 -0.87 43.07
N ASN A 13 0.19 -0.91 44.24
CA ASN A 13 0.85 -1.15 45.53
C ASN A 13 1.07 -2.64 45.84
N ASN A 14 0.56 -3.56 45.01
CA ASN A 14 0.79 -4.99 45.18
C ASN A 14 2.23 -5.38 44.82
N SER A 15 2.60 -6.66 44.98
CA SER A 15 3.92 -7.17 44.60
C SER A 15 4.02 -7.55 43.12
N GLY A 16 2.90 -7.84 42.45
CA GLY A 16 2.84 -8.31 41.08
C GLY A 16 3.27 -9.77 40.89
N LEU A 17 3.64 -10.52 41.93
CA LEU A 17 4.32 -11.82 41.81
C LEU A 17 3.37 -13.00 41.54
N ASP A 18 2.06 -12.80 41.69
CA ASP A 18 1.01 -13.76 41.33
C ASP A 18 -0.28 -13.04 40.93
N GLN A 19 -1.24 -13.77 40.36
CA GLN A 19 -2.53 -13.22 39.91
C GLN A 19 -3.33 -12.53 41.03
N SER A 20 -3.21 -12.99 42.28
CA SER A 20 -3.94 -12.41 43.42
C SER A 20 -3.32 -11.11 43.94
N SER A 21 -2.08 -10.84 43.53
CA SER A 21 -1.28 -9.66 43.86
C SER A 21 -0.88 -8.90 42.59
N ALA A 22 -1.68 -8.98 41.52
CA ALA A 22 -1.38 -8.32 40.26
C ALA A 22 -1.32 -6.78 40.39
N PHE A 23 -0.45 -6.16 39.60
CA PHE A 23 -0.45 -4.72 39.38
C PHE A 23 -1.71 -4.31 38.60
N ALA A 24 -2.08 -3.03 38.69
CA ALA A 24 -3.17 -2.46 37.89
C ALA A 24 -2.69 -2.04 36.51
N THR A 25 -1.43 -1.58 36.39
CA THR A 25 -0.89 -0.95 35.17
C THR A 25 0.30 -1.70 34.59
N VAL A 26 0.54 -1.52 33.28
CA VAL A 26 1.65 -2.14 32.54
C VAL A 26 2.98 -1.45 32.90
N GLU A 27 2.94 -0.13 33.07
CA GLU A 27 4.02 0.74 33.51
C GLU A 27 4.59 0.27 34.85
N ARG A 28 3.71 -0.01 35.82
CA ARG A 28 4.15 -0.49 37.12
C ARG A 28 4.86 -1.84 37.02
N ALA A 29 4.41 -2.73 36.14
CA ALA A 29 5.06 -4.01 35.90
C ALA A 29 6.43 -3.82 35.24
N GLN A 30 6.57 -2.91 34.28
CA GLN A 30 7.86 -2.54 33.70
C GLN A 30 8.85 -2.04 34.78
N GLU A 31 8.41 -1.13 35.65
CA GLU A 31 9.23 -0.64 36.76
C GLU A 31 9.70 -1.78 37.68
N ALA A 32 8.81 -2.74 37.95
CA ALA A 32 9.15 -3.91 38.76
C ALA A 32 10.19 -4.80 38.06
N MET A 33 10.06 -5.06 36.75
CA MET A 33 11.04 -5.79 35.96
C MET A 33 12.42 -5.11 35.99
N ARG A 34 12.46 -3.78 35.84
CA ARG A 34 13.72 -3.02 35.95
C ARG A 34 14.36 -3.16 37.34
N GLN A 35 13.55 -3.18 38.40
CA GLN A 35 14.03 -3.34 39.78
C GLN A 35 14.57 -4.75 40.08
N SER A 36 14.07 -5.79 39.40
CA SER A 36 14.59 -7.17 39.49
C SER A 36 15.78 -7.44 38.57
N GLY A 37 16.22 -6.45 37.79
CA GLY A 37 17.40 -6.53 36.92
C GLY A 37 17.09 -6.86 35.45
N GLY A 38 15.83 -6.76 35.02
CA GLY A 38 15.39 -7.01 33.66
C GLY A 38 15.29 -8.51 33.30
N ALA A 39 15.03 -8.79 32.02
CA ALA A 39 14.87 -10.15 31.50
C ALA A 39 13.80 -10.98 32.21
N ASP A 40 12.65 -10.33 32.47
CA ASP A 40 11.50 -10.88 33.18
C ASP A 40 10.26 -10.91 32.27
N THR A 41 9.20 -11.60 32.68
CA THR A 41 7.96 -11.69 31.89
C THR A 41 6.80 -11.09 32.66
N THR A 42 6.05 -10.20 32.02
CA THR A 42 4.78 -9.69 32.51
C THR A 42 3.63 -10.38 31.78
N TYR A 43 2.72 -10.98 32.55
CA TYR A 43 1.48 -11.59 32.05
C TYR A 43 0.30 -10.65 32.28
N LEU A 44 -0.37 -10.25 31.20
CA LEU A 44 -1.54 -9.39 31.25
C LEU A 44 -2.81 -10.25 31.31
N ALA A 45 -3.66 -10.05 32.31
CA ALA A 45 -4.96 -10.70 32.39
C ALA A 45 -5.92 -10.08 31.36
N GLY A 46 -7.05 -10.76 31.09
CA GLY A 46 -8.05 -10.25 30.15
C GLY A 46 -8.66 -8.93 30.59
N GLY A 47 -8.82 -8.01 29.64
CA GLY A 47 -9.31 -6.64 29.87
C GLY A 47 -8.62 -5.62 28.98
N THR A 48 -9.12 -4.38 29.02
CA THR A 48 -8.57 -3.25 28.27
C THR A 48 -7.71 -2.38 29.18
N TYR A 49 -6.46 -2.15 28.76
CA TYR A 49 -5.48 -1.29 29.39
C TYR A 49 -5.29 -0.06 28.48
N HIS A 50 -5.87 1.06 28.88
CA HIS A 50 -5.70 2.34 28.18
C HIS A 50 -4.35 2.95 28.58
N LEU A 51 -3.54 3.31 27.59
CA LEU A 51 -2.25 3.95 27.80
C LEU A 51 -2.37 5.46 27.59
N ASP A 52 -1.98 6.25 28.58
CA ASP A 52 -1.86 7.71 28.44
C ASP A 52 -0.55 8.11 27.72
N SER A 53 0.41 7.18 27.64
CA SER A 53 1.70 7.36 26.99
C SER A 53 2.33 6.01 26.61
N PRO A 54 3.25 5.96 25.63
CA PRO A 54 3.87 4.71 25.22
C PRO A 54 4.66 4.03 26.35
N ILE A 55 4.69 2.70 26.37
CA ILE A 55 5.62 1.93 27.19
C ILE A 55 7.01 1.99 26.55
N HIS A 56 7.86 2.90 27.06
CA HIS A 56 9.22 3.08 26.56
C HIS A 56 10.20 2.02 27.12
N LEU A 57 10.55 1.05 26.27
CA LEU A 57 11.49 -0.03 26.54
C LEU A 57 12.89 0.36 26.09
N THR A 58 13.83 0.47 27.01
CA THR A 58 15.22 0.86 26.74
C THR A 58 16.15 -0.32 26.93
N SER A 59 17.46 -0.10 26.81
CA SER A 59 18.47 -1.10 27.19
C SER A 59 18.25 -1.74 28.57
N ALA A 60 17.63 -1.04 29.54
CA ALA A 60 17.28 -1.56 30.87
C ALA A 60 16.21 -2.66 30.85
N ASP A 61 15.45 -2.76 29.77
CA ASP A 61 14.36 -3.72 29.58
C ASP A 61 14.78 -4.92 28.73
N SER A 62 16.05 -5.04 28.36
CA SER A 62 16.54 -6.12 27.51
C SER A 62 16.21 -7.50 28.11
N GLY A 63 15.75 -8.42 27.26
CA GLY A 63 15.28 -9.75 27.61
C GLY A 63 13.86 -9.81 28.18
N SER A 64 13.19 -8.66 28.38
CA SER A 64 11.87 -8.63 29.02
C SER A 64 10.76 -8.97 28.03
N SER A 65 9.65 -9.53 28.52
CA SER A 65 8.51 -9.89 27.67
C SER A 65 7.18 -9.42 28.26
N PHE A 66 6.30 -8.91 27.41
CA PHE A 66 4.91 -8.58 27.71
C PHE A 66 4.03 -9.58 26.96
N VAL A 67 3.23 -10.34 27.71
CA VAL A 67 2.54 -11.52 27.19
C VAL A 67 1.10 -11.52 27.67
N ALA A 68 0.14 -11.79 26.78
CA ALA A 68 -1.21 -12.10 27.24
C ALA A 68 -1.22 -13.37 28.10
N SER A 69 -1.98 -13.37 29.18
CA SER A 69 -2.21 -14.58 29.96
C SER A 69 -2.85 -15.66 29.08
N PRO A 70 -2.48 -16.94 29.21
CA PRO A 70 -2.97 -17.99 28.31
C PRO A 70 -4.50 -18.03 28.17
N GLY A 71 -4.99 -17.92 26.94
CA GLY A 71 -6.42 -17.93 26.60
C GLY A 71 -7.21 -16.69 27.05
N GLN A 72 -6.53 -15.62 27.48
CA GLN A 72 -7.14 -14.35 27.84
C GLN A 72 -6.96 -13.32 26.71
N ASN A 73 -7.97 -12.47 26.50
CA ASN A 73 -7.86 -11.34 25.58
C ASN A 73 -7.39 -10.09 26.34
N ALA A 74 -6.08 -9.83 26.33
CA ALA A 74 -5.49 -8.63 26.89
C ALA A 74 -5.37 -7.56 25.78
N ILE A 75 -6.13 -6.47 25.93
CA ILE A 75 -6.20 -5.38 24.95
C ILE A 75 -5.39 -4.21 25.48
N VAL A 76 -4.39 -3.76 24.74
CA VAL A 76 -3.67 -2.51 25.00
C VAL A 76 -4.19 -1.48 24.00
N SER A 77 -4.85 -0.45 24.51
CA SER A 77 -5.52 0.57 23.72
C SER A 77 -4.81 1.90 23.92
N GLY A 78 -4.54 2.61 22.83
CA GLY A 78 -4.07 4.00 22.86
C GLY A 78 -5.22 5.01 22.98
N GLY A 79 -6.45 4.55 22.76
CA GLY A 79 -7.60 5.43 22.65
C GLY A 79 -8.12 5.93 23.99
N THR A 80 -8.74 7.11 23.95
CA THR A 80 -9.45 7.73 25.07
C THR A 80 -10.94 7.39 24.98
N PRO A 81 -11.53 6.70 25.98
CA PRO A 81 -12.97 6.48 26.05
C PRO A 81 -13.74 7.79 26.13
N ILE A 82 -14.71 7.98 25.23
CA ILE A 82 -15.52 9.18 25.19
C ILE A 82 -16.73 9.00 26.11
N THR A 83 -16.92 9.94 27.02
CA THR A 83 -18.08 9.97 27.94
C THR A 83 -18.81 11.30 27.85
N GLY A 84 -19.94 11.44 28.56
CA GLY A 84 -20.67 12.71 28.61
C GLY A 84 -21.47 13.05 27.35
N TRP A 85 -21.77 12.05 26.52
CA TRP A 85 -22.56 12.20 25.31
C TRP A 85 -23.93 12.84 25.58
N THR A 86 -24.27 13.84 24.77
CA THR A 86 -25.58 14.49 24.74
C THR A 86 -26.25 14.22 23.40
N GLN A 87 -27.47 13.66 23.43
CA GLN A 87 -28.24 13.41 22.22
C GLN A 87 -28.79 14.74 21.67
N GLY A 88 -28.39 15.07 20.46
CA GLY A 88 -28.91 16.21 19.69
C GLY A 88 -30.06 15.83 18.75
N ALA A 89 -30.36 16.73 17.83
CA ALA A 89 -31.36 16.50 16.79
C ALA A 89 -30.87 15.49 15.73
N ASN A 90 -31.81 14.86 15.02
CA ASN A 90 -31.53 14.01 13.84
C ASN A 90 -30.54 12.85 14.06
N GLY A 91 -30.43 12.37 15.30
CA GLY A 91 -29.54 11.26 15.67
C GLY A 91 -28.08 11.66 15.86
N VAL A 92 -27.74 12.95 15.80
CA VAL A 92 -26.38 13.44 16.06
C VAL A 92 -26.17 13.60 17.55
N TRP A 93 -25.16 12.92 18.08
CA TRP A 93 -24.70 13.03 19.45
C TRP A 93 -23.46 13.92 19.52
N SER A 94 -23.28 14.61 20.64
CA SER A 94 -22.11 15.45 20.88
C SER A 94 -21.47 15.14 22.22
N ALA A 95 -20.14 15.14 22.28
CA ALA A 95 -19.37 15.05 23.52
C ALA A 95 -18.16 16.01 23.46
N HIS A 96 -17.57 16.28 24.63
CA HIS A 96 -16.30 16.97 24.72
C HIS A 96 -15.17 15.94 24.81
N VAL A 97 -14.08 16.18 24.10
CA VAL A 97 -12.84 15.40 24.19
C VAL A 97 -11.72 16.38 24.51
N ASP A 98 -11.01 16.11 25.60
CA ASP A 98 -9.85 16.90 26.06
C ASP A 98 -8.58 16.53 25.27
N ASP A 99 -8.67 16.59 23.94
CA ASP A 99 -7.55 16.35 23.02
C ASP A 99 -7.46 17.50 22.00
N ALA A 100 -6.23 17.86 21.61
CA ALA A 100 -6.01 18.82 20.54
C ALA A 100 -6.31 18.22 19.16
N GLN A 101 -6.29 16.89 19.03
CA GLN A 101 -6.47 16.18 17.78
C GLN A 101 -7.19 14.84 18.00
N VAL A 102 -8.29 14.64 17.29
CA VAL A 102 -8.94 13.32 17.16
C VAL A 102 -8.86 12.95 15.70
N LEU A 103 -8.17 11.85 15.41
CA LEU A 103 -7.96 11.34 14.06
C LEU A 103 -8.93 10.20 13.75
N GLN A 104 -9.22 9.35 14.74
CA GLN A 104 -10.09 8.18 14.59
C GLN A 104 -11.18 8.18 15.66
N LEU A 105 -12.35 7.67 15.30
CA LEU A 105 -13.39 7.27 16.23
C LEU A 105 -13.73 5.80 16.00
N THR A 106 -13.68 4.99 17.06
CA THR A 106 -14.25 3.64 17.07
C THR A 106 -15.46 3.57 17.98
N VAL A 107 -16.43 2.71 17.66
CA VAL A 107 -17.57 2.40 18.53
C VAL A 107 -17.69 0.89 18.66
N ASN A 108 -17.47 0.38 19.87
CA ASN A 108 -17.37 -1.06 20.14
C ASN A 108 -16.33 -1.78 19.27
N GLY A 109 -15.20 -1.12 19.01
CA GLY A 109 -14.11 -1.65 18.19
C GLY A 109 -14.32 -1.54 16.68
N VAL A 110 -15.42 -0.94 16.22
CA VAL A 110 -15.67 -0.70 14.79
C VAL A 110 -15.31 0.74 14.44
N GLN A 111 -14.41 0.94 13.49
CA GLN A 111 -14.05 2.25 12.97
C GLN A 111 -15.27 2.97 12.36
N GLN A 112 -15.42 4.25 12.67
CA GLN A 112 -16.48 5.12 12.15
C GLN A 112 -15.94 6.01 11.03
N VAL A 113 -16.82 6.39 10.10
CA VAL A 113 -16.46 7.12 8.88
C VAL A 113 -16.32 8.61 9.19
N GLU A 114 -15.24 9.26 8.74
CA GLU A 114 -15.16 10.72 8.82
C GLU A 114 -16.32 11.34 8.01
N SER A 115 -17.04 12.28 8.62
CA SER A 115 -18.08 13.06 7.98
C SER A 115 -17.50 13.75 6.75
N ARG A 116 -18.04 13.43 5.57
CA ARG A 116 -17.48 13.87 4.29
C ARG A 116 -18.56 14.07 3.24
N PHE A 117 -18.29 14.95 2.28
CA PHE A 117 -19.05 15.06 1.05
C PHE A 117 -18.18 14.75 -0.18
N PRO A 118 -18.65 13.92 -1.10
CA PRO A 118 -19.87 13.10 -1.02
C PRO A 118 -19.70 11.98 0.03
N ASN A 119 -20.80 11.52 0.62
CA ASN A 119 -20.77 10.39 1.55
C ASN A 119 -20.24 9.13 0.85
N VAL A 120 -19.76 8.16 1.64
CA VAL A 120 -19.38 6.83 1.12
C VAL A 120 -20.60 6.18 0.45
N ASP A 121 -20.41 5.61 -0.75
CA ASP A 121 -21.42 4.75 -1.36
C ASP A 121 -21.23 3.32 -0.82
N PRO A 122 -22.13 2.80 0.02
CA PRO A 122 -21.97 1.46 0.60
C PRO A 122 -22.11 0.34 -0.44
N SER A 123 -22.63 0.62 -1.64
CA SER A 123 -22.75 -0.36 -2.72
C SER A 123 -21.50 -0.46 -3.60
N ASP A 124 -20.66 0.58 -3.58
CA ASP A 124 -19.37 0.64 -4.27
C ASP A 124 -18.41 1.54 -3.48
N PRO A 125 -17.86 1.07 -2.35
CA PRO A 125 -17.04 1.90 -1.46
C PRO A 125 -15.71 2.33 -2.08
N ILE A 126 -15.29 1.68 -3.17
CA ILE A 126 -14.04 1.98 -3.87
C ILE A 126 -14.28 3.05 -4.95
N ARG A 127 -15.33 2.90 -5.78
CA ARG A 127 -15.56 3.79 -6.93
C ARG A 127 -16.67 4.83 -6.73
N GLY A 128 -17.52 4.65 -5.72
CA GLY A 128 -18.60 5.58 -5.39
C GLY A 128 -18.17 6.66 -4.38
N GLY A 129 -18.93 7.75 -4.34
CA GLY A 129 -18.73 8.82 -3.37
C GLY A 129 -17.48 9.67 -3.61
N TRP A 130 -17.17 9.99 -4.88
CA TRP A 130 -16.03 10.84 -5.26
C TRP A 130 -16.48 12.07 -6.05
N LEU A 131 -15.78 13.18 -5.82
CA LEU A 131 -15.72 14.33 -6.72
C LEU A 131 -14.49 14.21 -7.61
N TRP A 132 -14.47 15.00 -8.68
CA TRP A 132 -13.39 14.99 -9.67
C TRP A 132 -12.77 16.37 -9.83
N GLY A 133 -11.44 16.40 -9.88
CA GLY A 133 -10.67 17.58 -10.19
C GLY A 133 -11.03 18.15 -11.56
N GLN A 134 -10.57 19.37 -11.82
CA GLN A 134 -10.74 20.07 -13.09
C GLN A 134 -9.39 20.65 -13.53
N ASP A 135 -9.32 21.09 -14.79
CA ASP A 135 -8.17 21.82 -15.29
C ASP A 135 -7.87 23.05 -14.42
N LEU A 136 -6.62 23.14 -13.95
CA LEU A 136 -6.15 24.31 -13.22
C LEU A 136 -6.00 25.51 -14.16
N PRO A 137 -6.36 26.73 -13.70
CA PRO A 137 -6.09 27.94 -14.46
C PRO A 137 -4.57 28.17 -14.58
N GLY A 138 -4.14 28.70 -15.72
CA GLY A 138 -2.72 28.95 -15.97
C GLY A 138 -2.04 29.79 -14.87
N GLY A 139 -0.89 29.30 -14.39
CA GLY A 139 -0.11 29.92 -13.32
C GLY A 139 -0.46 29.45 -11.90
N ALA A 140 -1.44 28.57 -11.74
CA ALA A 140 -1.62 27.82 -10.50
C ALA A 140 -0.55 26.74 -10.35
N ASP A 141 -0.22 26.41 -9.09
CA ASP A 141 0.74 25.38 -8.72
C ASP A 141 -0.03 24.06 -8.49
N PRO A 142 0.16 23.02 -9.34
CA PRO A 142 -0.57 21.75 -9.26
C PRO A 142 -0.25 20.91 -8.03
N SER A 143 0.90 21.12 -7.39
CA SER A 143 1.23 20.48 -6.12
C SER A 143 0.45 21.07 -4.93
N LYS A 144 -0.09 22.29 -5.07
CA LYS A 144 -0.75 23.04 -3.99
C LYS A 144 -2.18 23.44 -4.28
N SER A 145 -2.70 23.12 -5.46
CA SER A 145 -3.99 23.63 -5.91
C SER A 145 -4.80 22.55 -6.59
N LEU A 146 -6.11 22.56 -6.34
CA LEU A 146 -7.06 21.71 -7.04
C LEU A 146 -8.22 22.57 -7.54
N ALA A 147 -8.46 22.56 -8.84
CA ALA A 147 -9.70 23.10 -9.38
C ALA A 147 -10.82 22.06 -9.23
N PHE A 148 -12.02 22.54 -8.91
CA PHE A 148 -13.22 21.72 -8.75
C PHE A 148 -14.38 22.32 -9.54
N ASN A 149 -15.45 21.56 -9.75
CA ASN A 149 -16.68 22.07 -10.35
C ASN A 149 -17.68 22.52 -9.26
N PRO A 150 -17.99 23.83 -9.14
CA PRO A 150 -18.89 24.31 -8.09
C PRO A 150 -20.32 23.76 -8.19
N SER A 151 -20.76 23.27 -9.36
CA SER A 151 -22.11 22.71 -9.51
C SER A 151 -22.27 21.34 -8.85
N ASP A 152 -21.16 20.65 -8.54
CA ASP A 152 -21.19 19.32 -7.93
C ASP A 152 -21.54 19.38 -6.44
N PHE A 153 -21.45 20.59 -5.85
CA PHE A 153 -21.76 20.84 -4.45
C PHE A 153 -23.19 21.38 -4.27
N PRO A 154 -24.06 20.65 -3.55
CA PRO A 154 -25.32 21.20 -3.11
C PRO A 154 -25.12 22.37 -2.13
N SER A 155 -26.19 23.16 -1.93
CA SER A 155 -26.16 24.29 -1.00
C SER A 155 -25.76 23.85 0.40
N GLY A 156 -24.64 24.37 0.90
CA GLY A 156 -24.11 24.07 2.25
C GLY A 156 -22.87 23.19 2.27
N HIS A 157 -22.53 22.53 1.16
CA HIS A 157 -21.39 21.60 1.05
C HIS A 157 -20.18 22.19 0.33
N ALA A 158 -20.29 23.42 -0.18
CA ALA A 158 -19.19 24.04 -0.91
C ALA A 158 -17.94 24.16 -0.01
N PRO A 159 -16.74 23.83 -0.52
CA PRO A 159 -15.52 23.77 0.28
C PRO A 159 -15.18 25.11 0.92
N GLN A 160 -14.69 25.06 2.16
CA GLN A 160 -14.38 26.19 3.03
C GLN A 160 -12.96 26.08 3.58
N VAL A 161 -12.37 27.24 3.91
CA VAL A 161 -11.05 27.31 4.55
C VAL A 161 -11.05 26.52 5.85
N GLY A 162 -10.01 25.70 6.03
CA GLY A 162 -9.82 24.86 7.22
C GLY A 162 -10.47 23.48 7.16
N GLN A 163 -11.29 23.17 6.14
CA GLN A 163 -11.69 21.78 5.89
C GLN A 163 -10.52 20.97 5.32
N THR A 164 -10.58 19.66 5.53
CA THR A 164 -9.63 18.70 4.97
C THR A 164 -10.18 18.17 3.65
N VAL A 165 -9.31 18.01 2.67
CA VAL A 165 -9.58 17.34 1.41
C VAL A 165 -8.73 16.07 1.38
N THR A 166 -9.38 14.92 1.28
CA THR A 166 -8.69 13.68 0.94
C THR A 166 -8.74 13.52 -0.57
N VAL A 167 -7.58 13.52 -1.21
CA VAL A 167 -7.44 13.53 -2.67
C VAL A 167 -6.45 12.47 -3.11
N PHE A 168 -6.82 11.66 -4.10
CA PHE A 168 -5.86 10.88 -4.88
C PHE A 168 -5.23 11.80 -5.93
N SER A 169 -3.91 11.73 -6.08
CA SER A 169 -3.19 12.53 -7.07
C SER A 169 -3.65 12.25 -8.50
N GLU A 170 -3.25 13.09 -9.46
CA GLU A 170 -3.67 12.94 -10.86
C GLU A 170 -3.28 11.57 -11.45
N ASN A 171 -2.08 11.09 -11.10
CA ASN A 171 -1.61 9.75 -11.48
C ASN A 171 -2.19 8.64 -10.59
N GLY A 172 -2.90 8.97 -9.50
CA GLY A 172 -3.53 8.00 -8.60
C GLY A 172 -2.57 7.24 -7.66
N TYR A 173 -1.28 7.60 -7.63
CA TYR A 173 -0.24 6.88 -6.89
C TYR A 173 -0.32 7.02 -5.38
N ALA A 174 -0.81 8.16 -4.90
CA ALA A 174 -0.91 8.45 -3.48
C ALA A 174 -2.25 9.13 -3.19
N ASN A 175 -2.67 9.08 -1.94
CA ASN A 175 -3.69 9.95 -1.42
C ASN A 175 -3.12 10.88 -0.36
N ASP A 176 -3.60 12.12 -0.34
CA ASP A 176 -3.15 13.17 0.56
C ASP A 176 -4.33 13.72 1.36
N HIS A 177 -4.08 14.06 2.62
CA HIS A 177 -5.03 14.74 3.51
C HIS A 177 -4.64 16.22 3.63
N LEU A 178 -5.19 17.07 2.76
CA LEU A 178 -4.76 18.45 2.58
C LEU A 178 -5.73 19.44 3.23
N THR A 179 -5.22 20.39 4.02
CA THR A 179 -6.05 21.45 4.60
C THR A 179 -6.23 22.60 3.63
N ILE A 180 -7.48 23.03 3.39
CA ILE A 180 -7.80 24.16 2.52
C ILE A 180 -7.31 25.46 3.15
N ALA A 181 -6.32 26.11 2.52
CA ALA A 181 -5.80 27.41 2.89
C ALA A 181 -6.64 28.57 2.33
N SER A 182 -7.14 28.44 1.09
CA SER A 182 -7.99 29.45 0.46
C SER A 182 -8.89 28.83 -0.61
N VAL A 183 -10.03 29.48 -0.88
CA VAL A 183 -10.93 29.14 -1.99
C VAL A 183 -11.17 30.39 -2.82
N ASN A 184 -10.71 30.39 -4.07
CA ASN A 184 -10.84 31.52 -5.00
C ASN A 184 -11.62 31.09 -6.24
N GLY A 185 -12.92 31.40 -6.27
CA GLY A 185 -13.80 30.91 -7.33
C GLY A 185 -13.94 29.39 -7.23
N ASN A 186 -13.41 28.66 -8.20
CA ASN A 186 -13.47 27.21 -8.29
C ASN A 186 -12.11 26.52 -8.02
N VAL A 187 -11.17 27.23 -7.39
CA VAL A 187 -9.84 26.69 -7.05
C VAL A 187 -9.66 26.70 -5.55
N MET A 188 -9.34 25.53 -5.00
CA MET A 188 -8.82 25.36 -3.64
C MET A 188 -7.30 25.45 -3.68
N THR A 189 -6.69 26.11 -2.71
CA THR A 189 -5.25 26.05 -2.44
C THR A 189 -5.01 25.44 -1.08
N PHE A 190 -3.96 24.65 -0.91
CA PHE A 190 -3.67 23.90 0.30
C PHE A 190 -2.54 24.52 1.14
N THR A 191 -2.50 24.17 2.42
CA THR A 191 -1.44 24.62 3.36
C THR A 191 -0.13 23.87 3.18
N SER A 192 -0.16 22.70 2.54
CA SER A 192 0.95 21.81 2.24
C SER A 192 0.89 21.37 0.78
N GLU A 193 2.02 20.87 0.29
CA GLU A 193 2.12 20.20 -1.01
C GLU A 193 1.47 18.82 -0.94
N ALA A 194 0.82 18.42 -2.03
CA ALA A 194 0.50 17.03 -2.31
C ALA A 194 1.78 16.28 -2.70
N ASN A 195 1.78 14.95 -2.53
CA ASN A 195 2.93 14.11 -2.90
C ASN A 195 3.18 14.10 -4.42
N TYR A 196 2.12 14.31 -5.20
CA TYR A 196 2.17 14.40 -6.66
C TYR A 196 1.19 15.46 -7.15
N ASP A 197 1.36 15.89 -8.40
CA ASP A 197 0.48 16.86 -9.04
C ASP A 197 -1.00 16.47 -8.97
N LEU A 198 -1.84 17.49 -8.77
CA LEU A 198 -3.29 17.39 -8.75
C LEU A 198 -3.88 17.93 -10.04
N GLY A 199 -4.95 17.31 -10.52
CA GLY A 199 -5.51 17.64 -11.83
C GLY A 199 -6.88 17.01 -12.12
N PRO A 200 -7.33 17.04 -13.39
CA PRO A 200 -8.65 16.55 -13.79
C PRO A 200 -8.91 15.05 -13.54
N ALA A 201 -7.86 14.23 -13.44
CA ALA A 201 -7.98 12.82 -13.07
C ALA A 201 -7.93 12.58 -11.55
N SER A 202 -7.66 13.60 -10.73
CA SER A 202 -7.70 13.48 -9.27
C SER A 202 -9.12 13.26 -8.78
N ARG A 203 -9.34 12.20 -8.00
CA ARG A 203 -10.60 11.97 -7.28
C ARG A 203 -10.47 12.40 -5.81
N PHE A 204 -11.48 13.05 -5.27
CA PHE A 204 -11.41 13.60 -3.92
C PHE A 204 -12.76 13.65 -3.19
N PHE A 205 -12.70 13.91 -1.89
CA PHE A 205 -13.84 14.31 -1.06
C PHE A 205 -13.41 15.41 -0.08
N VAL A 206 -14.39 16.11 0.50
CA VAL A 206 -14.16 17.19 1.45
C VAL A 206 -14.77 16.81 2.79
N SER A 207 -14.05 17.01 3.90
CA SER A 207 -14.58 16.76 5.24
C SER A 207 -15.68 17.77 5.60
N GLU A 208 -16.72 17.29 6.28
CA GLU A 208 -17.91 18.07 6.64
C GLU A 208 -17.96 18.27 8.16
N PRO A 209 -18.30 19.48 8.65
CA PRO A 209 -18.27 19.79 10.08
C PRO A 209 -19.42 19.11 10.85
N VAL A 210 -20.47 18.66 10.17
CA VAL A 210 -21.65 18.02 10.79
C VAL A 210 -21.98 16.72 10.05
N PRO A 211 -21.98 15.56 10.73
CA PRO A 211 -22.28 14.28 10.10
C PRO A 211 -23.76 14.19 9.69
N ASP A 212 -24.01 13.68 8.49
CA ASP A 212 -25.34 13.54 7.93
C ASP A 212 -25.71 12.09 7.54
N GLY A 213 -24.72 11.19 7.42
CA GLY A 213 -24.84 9.73 7.32
C GLY A 213 -24.70 8.99 8.65
N VAL A 214 -25.45 7.90 8.85
CA VAL A 214 -25.31 7.08 10.07
C VAL A 214 -23.94 6.43 10.09
N GLY A 215 -23.24 6.53 11.23
CA GLY A 215 -21.86 6.07 11.38
C GLY A 215 -20.82 7.15 11.07
N GLU A 216 -21.24 8.35 10.67
CA GLU A 216 -20.32 9.46 10.43
C GLU A 216 -20.01 10.26 11.70
N TRP A 217 -18.79 10.79 11.77
CA TRP A 217 -18.34 11.63 12.87
C TRP A 217 -17.50 12.82 12.39
N SER A 218 -17.44 13.87 13.22
CA SER A 218 -16.57 15.03 12.97
C SER A 218 -15.99 15.53 14.28
N PHE A 219 -14.83 16.19 14.22
CA PHE A 219 -14.18 16.79 15.39
C PHE A 219 -13.83 18.26 15.14
N ASN A 220 -14.21 19.12 16.09
CA ASN A 220 -13.82 20.52 16.11
C ASN A 220 -12.74 20.72 17.18
N SER A 221 -11.49 20.85 16.74
CA SER A 221 -10.33 21.04 17.63
C SER A 221 -10.32 22.38 18.37
N GLN A 222 -11.01 23.40 17.87
CA GLN A 222 -11.09 24.70 18.56
C GLN A 222 -12.00 24.65 19.79
N THR A 223 -13.01 23.79 19.77
CA THR A 223 -13.98 23.62 20.87
C THR A 223 -13.84 22.28 21.60
N GLY A 224 -12.96 21.40 21.13
CA GLY A 224 -12.84 20.01 21.60
C GLY A 224 -14.15 19.24 21.48
N THR A 225 -14.97 19.51 20.45
CA THR A 225 -16.31 18.91 20.31
C THR A 225 -16.28 17.84 19.25
N ILE A 226 -16.62 16.61 19.62
CA ILE A 226 -16.89 15.52 18.69
C ILE A 226 -18.39 15.42 18.43
N LEU A 227 -18.78 15.27 17.16
CA LEU A 227 -20.13 14.96 16.73
C LEU A 227 -20.14 13.54 16.14
N PHE A 228 -21.17 12.77 16.45
CA PHE A 228 -21.34 11.42 15.91
C PHE A 228 -22.80 11.16 15.56
N LYS A 229 -23.09 10.86 14.29
CA LYS A 229 -24.43 10.47 13.87
C LYS A 229 -24.64 8.99 14.12
N ALA A 230 -25.06 8.69 15.34
CA ALA A 230 -25.12 7.34 15.84
C ALA A 230 -26.27 6.52 15.22
N PRO A 231 -26.11 5.19 15.10
CA PRO A 231 -27.21 4.30 14.76
C PRO A 231 -28.29 4.29 15.86
N ALA A 232 -29.48 3.85 15.50
CA ALA A 232 -30.58 3.71 16.45
C ALA A 232 -30.19 2.77 17.61
N GLY A 233 -30.41 3.21 18.85
CA GLY A 233 -30.11 2.42 20.05
C GLY A 233 -28.74 2.68 20.67
N PHE A 234 -27.91 3.57 20.11
CA PHE A 234 -26.68 4.02 20.76
C PHE A 234 -26.98 4.61 22.15
N THR A 235 -26.23 4.17 23.16
CA THR A 235 -26.42 4.54 24.57
C THR A 235 -25.42 5.59 25.06
N GLY A 236 -24.43 5.95 24.23
CA GLY A 236 -23.26 6.72 24.65
C GLY A 236 -22.07 5.86 25.10
N ASP A 237 -22.20 4.52 25.07
CA ASP A 237 -21.13 3.61 25.52
C ASP A 237 -20.31 3.07 24.35
N GLY A 238 -19.05 2.72 24.64
CA GLY A 238 -18.16 2.02 23.71
C GLY A 238 -17.48 2.90 22.66
N ALA A 239 -17.67 4.21 22.70
CA ALA A 239 -16.99 5.16 21.82
C ALA A 239 -15.58 5.47 22.33
N VAL A 240 -14.58 5.38 21.45
CA VAL A 240 -13.16 5.64 21.76
C VAL A 240 -12.59 6.56 20.67
N ALA A 241 -11.97 7.66 21.10
CA ALA A 241 -11.23 8.57 20.21
C ALA A 241 -9.73 8.23 20.24
N SER A 242 -9.08 8.27 19.08
CA SER A 242 -7.64 8.04 18.98
C SER A 242 -6.91 9.23 18.35
N SER A 243 -5.73 9.47 18.89
CA SER A 243 -4.74 10.45 18.42
C SER A 243 -3.52 9.73 17.86
N ASP A 244 -2.55 10.51 17.38
CA ASP A 244 -1.27 10.00 16.89
C ASP A 244 -0.30 9.68 18.04
N HIS A 245 -0.09 8.39 18.33
CA HIS A 245 0.94 7.91 19.26
C HIS A 245 1.18 6.40 19.14
N SER A 246 2.21 5.93 19.85
CA SER A 246 2.63 4.54 19.92
C SER A 246 2.19 3.85 21.22
N LEU A 247 2.08 2.52 21.21
CA LEU A 247 1.81 1.73 22.42
C LEU A 247 3.12 1.25 23.06
N PHE A 248 4.05 0.76 22.25
CA PHE A 248 5.37 0.33 22.68
C PHE A 248 6.46 1.01 21.85
N VAL A 249 7.48 1.53 22.52
CA VAL A 249 8.68 2.10 21.87
C VAL A 249 9.90 1.37 22.39
N VAL A 250 10.58 0.62 21.53
CA VAL A 250 11.78 -0.17 21.84
C VAL A 250 13.02 0.56 21.36
N ASP A 251 13.75 1.19 22.26
CA ASP A 251 14.92 2.02 21.93
C ASP A 251 16.23 1.43 22.49
N GLY A 252 17.04 0.85 21.59
CA GLY A 252 18.32 0.24 21.92
C GLY A 252 18.25 -0.99 22.83
N ALA A 253 17.06 -1.56 23.02
CA ALA A 253 16.84 -2.77 23.80
C ALA A 253 17.12 -4.03 22.96
N LYS A 254 17.39 -5.14 23.65
CA LYS A 254 17.64 -6.44 23.01
C LYS A 254 16.70 -7.51 23.53
N ASP A 255 16.36 -8.48 22.68
CA ASP A 255 15.63 -9.69 23.09
C ASP A 255 14.29 -9.39 23.81
N VAL A 256 13.62 -8.31 23.41
CA VAL A 256 12.31 -7.93 23.95
C VAL A 256 11.22 -8.77 23.28
N GLY A 257 10.22 -9.22 24.06
CA GLY A 257 9.05 -9.94 23.54
C GLY A 257 7.75 -9.16 23.73
N ILE A 258 6.94 -9.03 22.69
CA ILE A 258 5.57 -8.51 22.76
C ILE A 258 4.67 -9.55 22.12
N LYS A 259 3.85 -10.24 22.92
CA LYS A 259 3.24 -11.52 22.49
C LYS A 259 1.79 -11.71 22.91
N GLY A 260 0.97 -12.17 21.97
CA GLY A 260 -0.42 -12.57 22.24
C GLY A 260 -1.37 -11.43 22.61
N LEU A 261 -0.97 -10.17 22.43
CA LEU A 261 -1.76 -9.00 22.82
C LEU A 261 -2.70 -8.58 21.68
N THR A 262 -3.83 -7.98 22.03
CA THR A 262 -4.57 -7.13 21.09
C THR A 262 -4.07 -5.70 21.25
N LEU A 263 -3.69 -5.05 20.15
CA LEU A 263 -3.13 -3.70 20.08
C LEU A 263 -4.05 -2.85 19.22
N THR A 264 -4.59 -1.75 19.77
CA THR A 264 -5.69 -1.03 19.12
C THR A 264 -5.76 0.45 19.49
N ASP A 265 -6.63 1.16 18.78
CA ASP A 265 -7.02 2.54 19.01
C ASP A 265 -5.84 3.52 18.99
N THR A 266 -4.93 3.38 18.02
CA THR A 266 -3.94 4.43 17.68
C THR A 266 -4.21 4.95 16.28
N ALA A 267 -3.82 6.18 15.99
CA ALA A 267 -3.91 6.77 14.66
C ALA A 267 -2.54 7.29 14.22
N ALA A 268 -2.45 7.83 13.00
CA ALA A 268 -1.26 8.48 12.48
C ALA A 268 -1.65 9.74 11.71
N VAL A 269 -0.89 10.84 11.85
CA VAL A 269 -1.14 12.07 11.07
C VAL A 269 -0.73 11.94 9.60
N SER A 270 0.12 10.98 9.29
CA SER A 270 0.68 10.73 7.96
C SER A 270 0.89 9.23 7.74
N GLY A 271 1.00 8.82 6.47
CA GLY A 271 1.38 7.45 6.12
C GLY A 271 2.84 7.11 6.47
N ASP A 272 3.69 8.12 6.62
CA ASP A 272 5.11 7.94 6.98
C ASP A 272 5.24 7.07 8.23
N PRO A 273 6.24 6.17 8.29
CA PRO A 273 6.44 5.27 9.41
C PRO A 273 7.05 5.95 10.65
N ASN A 274 6.65 7.20 10.96
CA ASN A 274 7.14 7.96 12.11
C ASN A 274 6.45 7.58 13.43
N THR A 275 5.29 6.91 13.36
CA THR A 275 4.52 6.49 14.53
C THR A 275 3.79 5.20 14.22
N ALA A 276 3.86 4.22 15.14
CA ALA A 276 3.32 2.88 14.97
C ALA A 276 2.87 2.32 16.33
N ALA A 277 1.97 1.33 16.34
CA ALA A 277 1.59 0.65 17.58
C ALA A 277 2.82 0.07 18.30
N ILE A 278 3.79 -0.46 17.54
CA ILE A 278 5.12 -0.82 18.04
C ILE A 278 6.20 -0.17 17.18
N GLU A 279 7.01 0.69 17.79
CA GLU A 279 8.22 1.25 17.19
C GLU A 279 9.48 0.60 17.75
N ALA A 280 10.48 0.38 16.92
CA ALA A 280 11.76 -0.17 17.35
C ALA A 280 12.94 0.58 16.72
N HIS A 281 13.70 1.30 17.53
CA HIS A 281 14.91 2.02 17.13
C HIS A 281 16.15 1.29 17.61
N ASN A 282 17.02 0.89 16.68
CA ASN A 282 18.28 0.22 16.98
C ASN A 282 18.12 -1.03 17.87
N ALA A 283 17.00 -1.74 17.73
CA ALA A 283 16.66 -2.92 18.52
C ALA A 283 17.10 -4.20 17.82
N THR A 284 17.53 -5.20 18.58
CA THR A 284 17.95 -6.50 18.01
C THR A 284 17.33 -7.65 18.78
N GLY A 285 16.85 -8.68 18.09
CA GLY A 285 16.19 -9.82 18.72
C GLY A 285 14.80 -9.50 19.28
N LEU A 286 14.20 -8.36 18.89
CA LEU A 286 12.78 -8.08 19.17
C LEU A 286 11.93 -9.20 18.56
N THR A 287 10.98 -9.70 19.34
CA THR A 287 9.99 -10.69 18.91
C THR A 287 8.59 -10.15 19.12
N VAL A 288 7.90 -9.82 18.02
CA VAL A 288 6.48 -9.46 17.98
C VAL A 288 5.71 -10.67 17.45
N ASP A 289 5.09 -11.42 18.35
CA ASP A 289 4.58 -12.76 18.03
C ASP A 289 3.13 -13.01 18.48
N GLY A 290 2.27 -13.46 17.56
CA GLY A 290 0.91 -13.89 17.90
C GLY A 290 -0.03 -12.77 18.35
N ASN A 291 0.25 -11.51 18.01
CA ASN A 291 -0.58 -10.36 18.39
C ASN A 291 -1.69 -10.10 17.36
N HIS A 292 -2.70 -9.35 17.77
CA HIS A 292 -3.76 -8.82 16.91
C HIS A 292 -3.70 -7.29 16.89
N PHE A 293 -3.33 -6.71 15.77
CA PHE A 293 -3.36 -5.27 15.52
C PHE A 293 -4.67 -4.92 14.84
N VAL A 294 -5.43 -3.99 15.40
CA VAL A 294 -6.70 -3.55 14.80
C VAL A 294 -6.96 -2.07 15.06
N ASN A 295 -7.39 -1.32 14.04
CA ASN A 295 -7.63 0.13 14.13
C ASN A 295 -6.40 0.90 14.64
N VAL A 296 -5.22 0.64 14.06
CA VAL A 296 -3.97 1.33 14.42
C VAL A 296 -3.42 2.13 13.23
N GLY A 297 -2.65 3.18 13.52
CA GLY A 297 -1.98 4.01 12.51
C GLY A 297 -1.06 3.19 11.59
N LEU A 298 -0.07 2.55 12.19
CA LEU A 298 0.85 1.60 11.57
C LEU A 298 1.05 0.46 12.57
N GLY A 299 1.16 -0.79 12.10
CA GLY A 299 1.36 -1.94 13.00
C GLY A 299 2.73 -1.94 13.70
N VAL A 300 3.79 -2.26 12.96
CA VAL A 300 5.18 -2.33 13.48
C VAL A 300 6.13 -1.55 12.58
N ALA A 301 6.92 -0.63 13.16
CA ALA A 301 7.97 0.10 12.45
C ALA A 301 9.37 -0.21 13.02
N LEU A 302 10.29 -0.65 12.14
CA LEU A 302 11.69 -0.90 12.50
C LEU A 302 12.59 0.19 11.91
N HIS A 303 13.38 0.82 12.78
CA HIS A 303 14.20 1.99 12.48
C HIS A 303 15.69 1.83 12.73
N GLY A 304 16.48 2.51 11.89
CA GLY A 304 17.92 2.61 12.04
C GLY A 304 18.57 1.22 12.04
N SER A 305 19.41 0.94 13.03
CA SER A 305 20.10 -0.36 13.14
C SER A 305 19.24 -1.47 13.74
N SER A 306 17.92 -1.43 13.55
CA SER A 306 17.01 -2.48 14.00
C SER A 306 17.14 -3.72 13.11
N ASN A 307 18.01 -4.65 13.53
CA ASN A 307 18.44 -5.80 12.74
C ASN A 307 18.15 -7.13 13.45
N GLY A 308 17.82 -8.17 12.67
CA GLY A 308 17.62 -9.51 13.23
C GLY A 308 16.40 -9.63 14.14
N ASN A 309 15.34 -8.87 13.85
CA ASN A 309 14.07 -8.91 14.58
C ASN A 309 13.07 -9.85 13.89
N VAL A 310 12.06 -10.29 14.65
CA VAL A 310 11.01 -11.19 14.17
C VAL A 310 9.64 -10.59 14.42
N VAL A 311 8.87 -10.44 13.35
CA VAL A 311 7.43 -10.12 13.39
C VAL A 311 6.70 -11.31 12.80
N SER A 312 6.12 -12.15 13.66
CA SER A 312 5.54 -13.43 13.23
C SER A 312 4.19 -13.79 13.82
N GLY A 313 3.38 -14.52 13.06
CA GLY A 313 2.13 -15.08 13.58
C GLY A 313 1.09 -14.03 13.99
N ASN A 314 1.25 -12.77 13.59
CA ASN A 314 0.33 -11.69 13.98
C ASN A 314 -0.83 -11.58 12.98
N SER A 315 -1.97 -11.06 13.43
CA SER A 315 -3.03 -10.57 12.55
C SER A 315 -3.05 -9.04 12.54
N PHE A 316 -3.19 -8.45 11.36
CA PHE A 316 -3.34 -7.02 11.14
C PHE A 316 -4.64 -6.79 10.38
N ASP A 317 -5.54 -6.00 10.95
CA ASP A 317 -6.89 -5.74 10.46
C ASP A 317 -7.17 -4.25 10.55
N HIS A 318 -7.69 -3.63 9.49
CA HIS A 318 -8.01 -2.19 9.48
C HIS A 318 -6.86 -1.29 9.96
N ILE A 319 -5.74 -1.33 9.21
CA ILE A 319 -4.55 -0.52 9.49
C ILE A 319 -4.56 0.70 8.57
N TRP A 320 -4.26 1.87 9.11
CA TRP A 320 -4.32 3.12 8.35
C TRP A 320 -3.19 3.25 7.31
N SER A 321 -1.99 2.78 7.63
CA SER A 321 -0.81 2.69 6.76
C SER A 321 -0.32 1.22 6.71
N SER A 322 0.98 1.00 6.55
CA SER A 322 1.60 -0.32 6.50
C SER A 322 1.33 -1.15 7.76
N ALA A 323 1.15 -2.46 7.59
CA ALA A 323 1.16 -3.39 8.72
C ALA A 323 2.57 -3.50 9.32
N VAL A 324 3.58 -3.57 8.47
CA VAL A 324 4.99 -3.59 8.88
C VAL A 324 5.81 -2.68 7.98
N ALA A 325 6.62 -1.80 8.58
CA ALA A 325 7.56 -0.93 7.88
C ALA A 325 9.01 -1.20 8.32
N LEU A 326 9.88 -1.44 7.34
CA LEU A 326 11.32 -1.63 7.49
C LEU A 326 12.01 -0.42 6.87
N THR A 327 12.40 0.54 7.71
CA THR A 327 12.98 1.81 7.23
C THR A 327 14.48 1.72 6.98
N SER A 328 15.03 2.79 6.41
CA SER A 328 16.42 2.91 5.97
C SER A 328 17.45 2.42 7.00
N GLY A 329 18.36 1.57 6.52
CA GLY A 329 19.47 1.01 7.29
C GLY A 329 19.13 -0.26 8.10
N THR A 330 17.88 -0.73 8.07
CA THR A 330 17.50 -2.01 8.66
C THR A 330 17.93 -3.21 7.81
N SER A 331 18.14 -4.36 8.44
CA SER A 331 18.57 -5.57 7.74
C SER A 331 18.33 -6.87 8.51
N GLY A 332 18.21 -7.97 7.77
CA GLY A 332 18.16 -9.31 8.36
C GLY A 332 16.94 -9.57 9.22
N ASN A 333 15.85 -8.82 9.02
CA ASN A 333 14.60 -9.00 9.76
C ASN A 333 13.75 -10.11 9.13
N LYS A 334 12.92 -10.76 9.94
CA LYS A 334 12.01 -11.81 9.50
C LYS A 334 10.56 -11.40 9.73
N ILE A 335 9.82 -11.26 8.64
CA ILE A 335 8.38 -10.94 8.65
C ILE A 335 7.66 -12.18 8.11
N SER A 336 7.09 -12.98 9.00
CA SER A 336 6.68 -14.34 8.64
C SER A 336 5.40 -14.85 9.28
N ASN A 337 4.58 -15.60 8.55
CA ASN A 337 3.32 -16.17 9.06
C ASN A 337 2.33 -15.11 9.59
N ASN A 338 2.37 -13.88 9.07
CA ASN A 338 1.38 -12.87 9.44
C ASN A 338 0.16 -12.94 8.52
N VAL A 339 -1.02 -12.63 9.05
CA VAL A 339 -2.26 -12.43 8.29
C VAL A 339 -2.53 -10.93 8.26
N ILE A 340 -2.59 -10.33 7.08
CA ILE A 340 -2.84 -8.91 6.88
C ILE A 340 -4.07 -8.79 6.00
N ASP A 341 -5.11 -8.11 6.50
CA ASP A 341 -6.32 -7.80 5.75
C ASP A 341 -6.64 -6.31 5.95
N HIS A 342 -6.94 -5.59 4.87
CA HIS A 342 -7.29 -4.16 4.93
C HIS A 342 -6.23 -3.29 5.65
N SER A 343 -4.97 -3.32 5.18
CA SER A 343 -3.99 -2.29 5.55
C SER A 343 -4.03 -1.10 4.58
N ASN A 344 -3.38 0.00 4.96
CA ASN A 344 -3.25 1.22 4.16
C ASN A 344 -4.58 1.92 3.86
N GLU A 345 -5.60 1.78 4.71
CA GLU A 345 -6.94 2.32 4.45
C GLU A 345 -7.03 3.86 4.48
N ALA A 346 -6.14 4.52 5.22
CA ALA A 346 -6.06 5.98 5.29
C ALA A 346 -4.94 6.56 4.42
N PHE A 347 -3.83 5.83 4.27
CA PHE A 347 -2.64 6.24 3.52
C PHE A 347 -2.19 5.13 2.57
N VAL A 348 -2.48 5.30 1.28
CA VAL A 348 -2.37 4.25 0.26
C VAL A 348 -0.99 4.12 -0.36
N GLN A 349 -0.07 5.07 -0.12
CA GLN A 349 1.14 5.19 -0.94
C GLN A 349 2.18 4.07 -0.71
N TYR A 350 2.12 3.35 0.41
CA TYR A 350 3.09 2.31 0.80
C TYR A 350 2.55 0.89 0.60
N GLY A 351 3.43 -0.11 0.69
CA GLY A 351 3.04 -1.50 0.77
C GLY A 351 2.59 -1.91 2.18
N SER A 352 1.82 -2.99 2.28
CA SER A 352 1.43 -3.58 3.57
C SER A 352 2.63 -4.04 4.39
N ILE A 353 3.61 -4.65 3.70
CA ILE A 353 4.97 -4.86 4.19
C ILE A 353 5.87 -3.95 3.34
N ASP A 354 6.27 -2.82 3.90
CA ASP A 354 7.07 -1.80 3.22
C ASP A 354 8.54 -1.89 3.61
N MET A 355 9.43 -1.95 2.63
CA MET A 355 10.88 -1.90 2.80
C MET A 355 11.41 -0.65 2.12
N GLN A 356 12.10 0.20 2.88
CA GLN A 356 12.78 1.37 2.35
C GLN A 356 14.25 1.26 2.69
N GLU A 357 15.08 1.12 1.66
CA GLU A 357 16.54 1.01 1.79
C GLU A 357 16.95 -0.01 2.88
N SER A 358 16.36 -1.19 2.78
CA SER A 358 16.49 -2.30 3.75
C SER A 358 16.99 -3.54 3.03
N ALA A 359 17.83 -4.34 3.70
CA ALA A 359 18.54 -5.43 3.04
C ALA A 359 18.47 -6.78 3.76
N ARG A 360 18.52 -7.86 2.98
CA ARG A 360 18.67 -9.25 3.46
C ARG A 360 17.56 -9.71 4.40
N ASN A 361 16.35 -9.19 4.23
CA ASN A 361 15.18 -9.57 5.00
C ASN A 361 14.58 -10.88 4.48
N GLN A 362 13.86 -11.59 5.34
CA GLN A 362 13.07 -12.75 4.99
C GLN A 362 11.58 -12.39 5.13
N ILE A 363 10.86 -12.36 4.02
CA ILE A 363 9.42 -12.08 3.96
C ILE A 363 8.72 -13.35 3.49
N ASP A 364 8.22 -14.16 4.42
CA ASP A 364 7.78 -15.52 4.12
C ASP A 364 6.48 -15.97 4.76
N HIS A 365 5.69 -16.79 4.04
CA HIS A 365 4.46 -17.38 4.56
C HIS A 365 3.45 -16.35 5.09
N ASN A 366 3.43 -15.12 4.57
CA ASN A 366 2.38 -14.16 4.95
C ASN A 366 1.15 -14.35 4.06
N THR A 367 -0.04 -14.09 4.60
CA THR A 367 -1.28 -13.97 3.83
C THR A 367 -1.71 -12.51 3.82
N ILE A 368 -1.80 -11.90 2.64
CA ILE A 368 -2.11 -10.47 2.48
C ILE A 368 -3.31 -10.32 1.57
N THR A 369 -4.38 -9.69 2.05
CA THR A 369 -5.63 -9.53 1.31
C THR A 369 -6.19 -8.12 1.37
N ASN A 370 -6.85 -7.71 0.28
CA ASN A 370 -7.66 -6.48 0.20
C ASN A 370 -6.86 -5.20 0.51
N VAL A 371 -5.78 -4.96 -0.24
CA VAL A 371 -4.89 -3.82 -0.02
C VAL A 371 -4.94 -2.84 -1.20
N PRO A 372 -4.87 -1.51 -0.96
CA PRO A 372 -5.15 -0.50 -1.97
C PRO A 372 -4.05 -0.37 -3.04
N ARG A 373 -2.80 -0.69 -2.69
CA ARG A 373 -1.61 -0.54 -3.54
C ARG A 373 -0.75 -1.81 -3.51
N PHE A 374 0.47 -1.75 -3.00
CA PHE A 374 1.38 -2.89 -2.96
C PHE A 374 1.06 -3.79 -1.76
N ALA A 375 1.19 -5.10 -1.92
CA ALA A 375 1.18 -5.99 -0.75
C ALA A 375 2.56 -6.01 -0.09
N ILE A 376 3.62 -6.14 -0.91
CA ILE A 376 5.01 -6.11 -0.48
C ILE A 376 5.74 -5.12 -1.38
N SER A 377 6.39 -4.12 -0.80
CA SER A 377 7.18 -3.12 -1.53
C SER A 377 8.62 -3.04 -1.06
N GLU A 378 9.52 -2.75 -2.00
CA GLU A 378 10.88 -2.30 -1.76
C GLU A 378 11.15 -1.01 -2.54
N ASN A 379 11.65 0.01 -1.86
CA ASN A 379 12.02 1.28 -2.46
C ASN A 379 13.47 1.62 -2.10
N ASN A 380 14.32 1.72 -3.12
CA ASN A 380 15.73 2.10 -2.97
C ASN A 380 16.00 3.39 -3.77
N HIS A 381 16.46 4.42 -3.07
CA HIS A 381 16.75 5.73 -3.64
C HIS A 381 18.21 6.10 -3.48
N ASP A 382 18.80 5.84 -2.31
CA ASP A 382 20.21 6.13 -2.02
C ASP A 382 21.11 4.91 -2.29
N PRO A 383 21.94 4.92 -3.35
CA PRO A 383 22.86 3.83 -3.66
C PRO A 383 23.99 3.64 -2.63
N ASP A 384 24.18 4.58 -1.71
CA ASP A 384 25.15 4.45 -0.62
C ASP A 384 24.59 3.64 0.57
N ILE A 385 23.29 3.35 0.57
CA ILE A 385 22.62 2.56 1.62
C ILE A 385 22.36 1.15 1.11
N ALA A 386 22.83 0.15 1.87
CA ALA A 386 22.68 -1.23 1.48
C ALA A 386 21.19 -1.63 1.42
N SER A 387 20.76 -2.04 0.23
CA SER A 387 19.39 -2.42 -0.11
C SER A 387 19.33 -3.78 -0.82
N GLY A 388 18.14 -4.38 -0.88
CA GLY A 388 17.89 -5.63 -1.59
C GLY A 388 18.51 -6.89 -0.97
N GLY A 389 18.60 -7.94 -1.77
CA GLY A 389 19.03 -9.26 -1.34
C GLY A 389 18.01 -9.90 -0.38
N ASN A 390 16.77 -9.42 -0.45
CA ASN A 390 15.64 -9.92 0.30
C ASN A 390 15.17 -11.25 -0.30
N VAL A 391 14.56 -12.07 0.53
CA VAL A 391 13.92 -13.32 0.11
C VAL A 391 12.42 -13.19 0.38
N ILE A 392 11.65 -13.08 -0.70
CA ILE A 392 10.20 -12.95 -0.69
C ILE A 392 9.61 -14.26 -1.19
N GLU A 393 9.16 -15.12 -0.27
CA GLU A 393 8.79 -16.49 -0.61
C GLU A 393 7.57 -17.05 0.13
N TYR A 394 6.82 -17.94 -0.54
CA TYR A 394 5.66 -18.61 0.05
C TYR A 394 4.56 -17.67 0.57
N ASN A 395 4.48 -16.43 0.08
CA ASN A 395 3.40 -15.51 0.46
C ASN A 395 2.15 -15.78 -0.38
N ASP A 396 0.99 -15.63 0.25
CA ASP A 396 -0.33 -15.71 -0.37
C ASP A 396 -0.94 -14.31 -0.46
N ILE A 397 -0.97 -13.74 -1.66
CA ILE A 397 -1.40 -12.36 -1.89
C ILE A 397 -2.65 -12.39 -2.77
N ARG A 398 -3.74 -11.82 -2.28
CA ARG A 398 -4.98 -11.68 -3.07
C ARG A 398 -5.51 -10.27 -3.02
N HIS A 399 -6.06 -9.79 -4.13
CA HIS A 399 -6.72 -8.49 -4.18
C HIS A 399 -5.80 -7.34 -3.69
N ALA A 400 -4.57 -7.30 -4.20
CA ALA A 400 -3.70 -6.12 -4.07
C ALA A 400 -4.07 -5.07 -5.11
N GLY A 401 -3.63 -3.81 -4.97
CA GLY A 401 -3.86 -2.75 -5.95
C GLY A 401 -5.31 -2.30 -6.11
N GLN A 402 -6.17 -2.45 -5.10
CA GLN A 402 -7.61 -2.24 -5.28
C GLN A 402 -8.02 -0.78 -5.50
N GLN A 403 -7.13 0.18 -5.22
CA GLN A 403 -7.48 1.61 -5.26
C GLN A 403 -6.49 2.46 -6.08
N THR A 404 -5.34 1.94 -6.47
CA THR A 404 -4.29 2.69 -7.16
C THR A 404 -3.86 1.99 -8.46
N PRO A 405 -3.42 2.73 -9.49
CA PRO A 405 -2.78 2.17 -10.67
C PRO A 405 -1.27 2.02 -10.46
N ASP A 406 -0.58 1.46 -11.45
CA ASP A 406 0.87 1.32 -11.46
C ASP A 406 1.38 0.46 -10.31
N VAL A 407 0.78 -0.73 -10.21
CA VAL A 407 0.90 -1.62 -9.05
C VAL A 407 1.51 -2.95 -9.45
N GLY A 408 2.52 -3.39 -8.70
CA GLY A 408 2.84 -4.81 -8.51
C GLY A 408 2.28 -5.29 -7.17
N ALA A 409 1.71 -6.50 -7.11
CA ALA A 409 1.41 -7.09 -5.80
C ALA A 409 2.70 -7.24 -4.97
N ILE A 410 3.79 -7.63 -5.63
CA ILE A 410 5.17 -7.43 -5.18
C ILE A 410 5.79 -6.36 -6.08
N TYR A 411 6.27 -5.26 -5.48
CA TYR A 411 6.83 -4.11 -6.18
C TYR A 411 8.25 -3.82 -5.68
N LEU A 412 9.24 -3.74 -6.56
CA LEU A 412 10.61 -3.34 -6.21
C LEU A 412 11.05 -2.17 -7.08
N PHE A 413 11.65 -1.15 -6.49
CA PHE A 413 12.13 0.04 -7.18
C PHE A 413 13.58 0.35 -6.75
N SER A 414 14.46 0.74 -7.68
CA SER A 414 15.88 0.94 -7.36
C SER A 414 16.56 2.07 -8.13
N HIS A 415 15.99 3.28 -8.06
CA HIS A 415 16.46 4.56 -8.65
C HIS A 415 17.97 4.63 -8.97
N GLU A 416 18.39 4.04 -10.10
CA GLU A 416 19.78 3.99 -10.55
C GLU A 416 20.79 3.44 -9.52
N ASP A 417 20.41 2.48 -8.68
CA ASP A 417 21.32 1.89 -7.68
C ASP A 417 22.07 0.66 -8.22
N PRO A 418 23.35 0.78 -8.65
CA PRO A 418 24.16 -0.38 -9.05
C PRO A 418 24.61 -1.25 -7.86
N GLY A 419 24.41 -0.80 -6.63
CA GLY A 419 24.76 -1.45 -5.37
C GLY A 419 23.65 -2.30 -4.76
N ALA A 420 22.39 -2.09 -5.17
CA ALA A 420 21.25 -2.89 -4.75
C ALA A 420 21.51 -4.38 -5.01
N LEU A 421 21.34 -5.19 -3.97
CA LEU A 421 21.48 -6.63 -4.09
C LEU A 421 20.23 -7.18 -4.80
N GLY A 422 20.42 -8.10 -5.75
CA GLY A 422 19.30 -8.74 -6.43
C GLY A 422 18.45 -9.59 -5.47
N ASP A 423 17.14 -9.37 -5.51
CA ASP A 423 16.16 -10.07 -4.69
C ASP A 423 15.83 -11.48 -5.18
N THR A 424 15.40 -12.34 -4.27
CA THR A 424 14.82 -13.65 -4.63
C THR A 424 13.32 -13.62 -4.36
N ILE A 425 12.52 -13.70 -5.43
CA ILE A 425 11.06 -13.73 -5.38
C ILE A 425 10.59 -15.09 -5.88
N ARG A 426 10.15 -15.96 -4.97
CA ARG A 426 9.82 -17.34 -5.36
C ARG A 426 8.65 -17.97 -4.63
N TYR A 427 7.97 -18.89 -5.29
CA TYR A 427 6.93 -19.71 -4.66
C TYR A 427 5.80 -18.91 -4.01
N ASN A 428 5.55 -17.68 -4.49
CA ASN A 428 4.42 -16.88 -4.04
C ASN A 428 3.17 -17.25 -4.85
N ASN A 429 2.00 -17.14 -4.22
CA ASN A 429 0.70 -17.25 -4.86
C ASN A 429 0.08 -15.84 -4.93
N ILE A 430 -0.08 -15.31 -6.13
CA ILE A 430 -0.59 -13.95 -6.38
C ILE A 430 -1.85 -14.05 -7.24
N VAL A 431 -2.97 -13.56 -6.73
CA VAL A 431 -4.27 -13.66 -7.41
C VAL A 431 -5.01 -12.33 -7.38
N ASP A 432 -5.58 -11.94 -8.51
CA ASP A 432 -6.47 -10.79 -8.66
C ASP A 432 -5.85 -9.44 -8.25
N THR A 433 -4.70 -9.09 -8.81
CA THR A 433 -4.14 -7.74 -8.62
C THR A 433 -4.96 -6.71 -9.39
N GLY A 434 -5.47 -5.70 -8.70
CA GLY A 434 -6.35 -4.65 -9.21
C GLY A 434 -5.69 -3.71 -10.22
N GLY A 435 -5.20 -2.56 -9.79
CA GLY A 435 -4.64 -1.50 -10.64
C GLY A 435 -5.62 -0.37 -10.94
N LEU A 436 -6.52 0.00 -10.02
CA LEU A 436 -7.59 0.96 -10.31
C LEU A 436 -7.05 2.31 -10.80
N ASN A 437 -7.24 2.58 -12.08
CA ASN A 437 -6.75 3.79 -12.74
C ASN A 437 -7.86 4.83 -12.91
N THR A 438 -7.45 6.08 -13.13
CA THR A 438 -8.32 7.23 -13.35
C THR A 438 -7.93 7.98 -14.60
N GLN A 439 -8.90 8.70 -15.14
CA GLN A 439 -8.76 9.66 -16.24
C GLN A 439 -9.61 10.88 -15.91
N ASP A 440 -9.59 11.89 -16.77
CA ASP A 440 -10.42 13.09 -16.62
C ASP A 440 -11.87 12.74 -16.26
N ALA A 441 -12.26 13.15 -15.06
CA ALA A 441 -13.60 12.93 -14.50
C ALA A 441 -14.11 11.47 -14.52
N GLY A 442 -13.23 10.47 -14.36
CA GLY A 442 -13.69 9.07 -14.31
C GLY A 442 -12.61 8.02 -14.06
N PHE A 443 -13.06 6.77 -13.97
CA PHE A 443 -12.18 5.60 -13.91
C PHE A 443 -11.76 5.17 -15.32
N ALA A 444 -10.54 4.65 -15.42
CA ALA A 444 -9.92 4.17 -16.65
C ALA A 444 -9.68 2.65 -16.61
N GLU A 445 -9.07 2.11 -17.66
CA GLU A 445 -8.60 0.72 -17.68
C GLU A 445 -7.61 0.50 -16.53
N ASN A 446 -7.79 -0.60 -15.79
CA ASN A 446 -6.89 -0.93 -14.70
C ASN A 446 -5.46 -1.21 -15.21
N TRP A 447 -4.48 -0.95 -14.36
CA TRP A 447 -3.07 -1.17 -14.64
C TRP A 447 -2.35 -1.83 -13.47
N SER A 448 -2.11 -3.14 -13.58
CA SER A 448 -1.49 -3.94 -12.53
C SER A 448 -0.69 -5.11 -13.07
N SER A 449 0.35 -5.44 -12.32
CA SER A 449 1.13 -6.65 -12.49
C SER A 449 1.17 -7.50 -11.23
N GLY A 450 1.50 -8.78 -11.37
CA GLY A 450 1.72 -9.65 -10.22
C GLY A 450 3.02 -9.29 -9.51
N ILE A 451 4.11 -9.32 -10.27
CA ILE A 451 5.44 -8.87 -9.83
C ILE A 451 5.88 -7.73 -10.73
N TYR A 452 6.25 -6.60 -10.13
CA TYR A 452 6.71 -5.42 -10.84
C TYR A 452 8.09 -5.00 -10.31
N LEU A 453 9.12 -5.18 -11.14
CA LEU A 453 10.42 -4.55 -10.94
C LEU A 453 10.42 -3.19 -11.66
N ASP A 454 10.16 -2.14 -10.91
CA ASP A 454 10.16 -0.78 -11.40
C ASP A 454 11.56 -0.17 -11.43
N ASN A 455 11.71 0.77 -12.37
CA ASN A 455 12.90 1.53 -12.72
C ASN A 455 14.22 0.95 -12.17
N LEU A 456 14.85 0.15 -13.02
CA LEU A 456 16.24 -0.33 -12.90
C LEU A 456 16.48 -1.38 -11.80
N ALA A 457 15.44 -1.83 -11.09
CA ALA A 457 15.53 -3.02 -10.24
C ALA A 457 16.06 -4.23 -11.04
N SER A 458 17.18 -4.78 -10.59
CA SER A 458 18.06 -5.66 -11.39
C SER A 458 18.60 -6.83 -10.56
N ASN A 459 19.21 -7.80 -11.24
CA ASN A 459 19.84 -8.99 -10.64
C ASN A 459 18.88 -9.92 -9.87
N ALA A 460 17.56 -9.74 -10.00
CA ALA A 460 16.57 -10.51 -9.29
C ALA A 460 16.47 -11.95 -9.80
N GLN A 461 16.03 -12.87 -8.94
CA GLN A 461 15.68 -14.25 -9.25
C GLN A 461 14.18 -14.41 -9.01
N ILE A 462 13.41 -14.59 -10.09
CA ILE A 462 11.95 -14.65 -10.07
C ILE A 462 11.50 -16.03 -10.55
N TYR A 463 11.14 -16.92 -9.62
CA TYR A 463 10.80 -18.28 -10.02
C TYR A 463 9.79 -19.04 -9.18
N GLY A 464 9.11 -20.00 -9.81
CA GLY A 464 8.16 -20.88 -9.12
C GLY A 464 6.92 -20.15 -8.59
N ASN A 465 6.68 -18.91 -8.99
CA ASN A 465 5.51 -18.13 -8.57
C ASN A 465 4.29 -18.56 -9.39
N PHE A 466 3.12 -18.57 -8.75
CA PHE A 466 1.84 -18.65 -9.41
C PHE A 466 1.19 -17.26 -9.42
N ILE A 467 0.83 -16.78 -10.62
CA ILE A 467 0.26 -15.44 -10.81
C ILE A 467 -0.97 -15.55 -11.72
N GLU A 468 -2.10 -15.11 -11.21
CA GLU A 468 -3.39 -15.17 -11.89
C GLU A 468 -4.16 -13.84 -11.80
N GLY A 469 -4.82 -13.43 -12.89
CA GLY A 469 -5.84 -12.37 -12.84
C GLY A 469 -5.30 -10.94 -12.70
N THR A 470 -4.20 -10.61 -13.37
CA THR A 470 -3.66 -9.24 -13.43
C THR A 470 -4.24 -8.47 -14.64
N SER A 471 -4.26 -7.14 -14.59
CA SER A 471 -4.83 -6.32 -15.68
C SER A 471 -3.82 -5.97 -16.78
N PHE A 472 -2.54 -5.86 -16.44
CA PHE A 472 -1.47 -5.55 -17.39
C PHE A 472 -0.57 -6.75 -17.66
N SER A 473 0.18 -7.24 -16.66
CA SER A 473 1.09 -8.38 -16.87
C SER A 473 1.26 -9.30 -15.67
N GLY A 474 1.59 -10.57 -15.90
CA GLY A 474 2.03 -11.44 -14.81
C GLY A 474 3.29 -10.90 -14.13
N ILE A 475 4.31 -10.60 -14.93
CA ILE A 475 5.60 -10.03 -14.50
C ILE A 475 5.95 -8.83 -15.38
N LEU A 476 6.32 -7.71 -14.76
CA LEU A 476 6.82 -6.51 -15.42
C LEU A 476 8.24 -6.19 -14.95
N ILE A 477 9.15 -5.99 -15.92
CA ILE A 477 10.50 -5.46 -15.70
C ILE A 477 10.60 -4.11 -16.42
N HIS A 478 10.84 -3.04 -15.69
CA HIS A 478 10.96 -1.70 -16.25
C HIS A 478 12.40 -1.19 -16.08
N GLY A 479 13.15 -1.17 -17.18
CA GLY A 479 14.57 -0.77 -17.24
C GLY A 479 15.58 -1.76 -16.63
N GLY A 480 15.15 -2.67 -15.76
CA GLY A 480 15.99 -3.63 -15.04
C GLY A 480 16.79 -4.60 -15.93
N SER A 481 17.97 -5.02 -15.46
CA SER A 481 18.90 -5.92 -16.16
C SER A 481 19.34 -7.12 -15.30
N ASN A 482 19.85 -8.16 -15.96
CA ASN A 482 20.37 -9.39 -15.34
C ASN A 482 19.38 -10.14 -14.43
N ASN A 483 18.08 -10.01 -14.70
CA ASN A 483 17.04 -10.73 -13.96
C ASN A 483 16.85 -12.14 -14.54
N SER A 484 16.70 -13.15 -13.67
CA SER A 484 16.38 -14.52 -14.08
C SER A 484 14.90 -14.80 -13.82
N ILE A 485 14.14 -15.15 -14.87
CA ILE A 485 12.68 -15.29 -14.83
C ILE A 485 12.31 -16.69 -15.34
N HIS A 486 12.04 -17.62 -14.42
CA HIS A 486 11.81 -19.02 -14.80
C HIS A 486 10.86 -19.78 -13.89
N ASP A 487 10.34 -20.93 -14.34
CA ASP A 487 9.43 -21.77 -13.54
C ASP A 487 8.16 -21.08 -13.05
N ASN A 488 7.80 -19.91 -13.57
CA ASN A 488 6.58 -19.22 -13.15
C ASN A 488 5.37 -19.75 -13.92
N THR A 489 4.23 -19.85 -13.24
CA THR A 489 2.93 -20.19 -13.82
C THR A 489 2.08 -18.93 -13.89
N LEU A 490 1.84 -18.43 -15.11
CA LEU A 490 1.19 -17.16 -15.38
C LEU A 490 -0.12 -17.41 -16.13
N LEU A 491 -1.26 -17.23 -15.45
CA LEU A 491 -2.59 -17.52 -15.98
C LEU A 491 -3.47 -16.27 -16.01
N ASP A 492 -4.33 -16.18 -17.02
CA ASP A 492 -5.33 -15.11 -17.14
C ASP A 492 -4.84 -13.68 -16.82
N ASN A 493 -3.60 -13.37 -17.24
CA ASN A 493 -3.02 -12.04 -17.11
C ASN A 493 -3.41 -11.21 -18.34
N GLY A 494 -3.75 -9.93 -18.14
CA GLY A 494 -4.42 -9.10 -19.13
C GLY A 494 -3.68 -8.96 -20.46
N LYS A 495 -2.72 -8.03 -20.55
CA LYS A 495 -1.99 -7.77 -21.81
C LYS A 495 -0.80 -8.71 -21.98
N TYR A 496 -0.07 -9.06 -20.93
CA TYR A 496 1.17 -9.82 -21.10
C TYR A 496 1.28 -10.93 -20.05
N GLY A 497 1.89 -12.05 -20.42
CA GLY A 497 2.46 -12.93 -19.40
C GLY A 497 3.64 -12.23 -18.75
N ILE A 498 4.59 -11.82 -19.58
CA ILE A 498 5.82 -11.13 -19.15
C ILE A 498 6.04 -9.92 -20.06
N ALA A 499 6.38 -8.78 -19.46
CA ALA A 499 6.75 -7.57 -20.17
C ALA A 499 8.11 -7.06 -19.70
N THR A 500 8.98 -6.66 -20.63
CA THR A 500 10.17 -5.87 -20.33
C THR A 500 10.13 -4.55 -21.09
N ILE A 501 10.03 -3.43 -20.38
CA ILE A 501 9.85 -2.10 -20.95
C ILE A 501 11.10 -1.26 -20.68
N GLY A 502 11.65 -0.64 -21.72
CA GLY A 502 12.84 0.21 -21.65
C GLY A 502 12.62 1.49 -20.86
N VAL A 503 13.69 1.99 -20.26
CA VAL A 503 13.76 3.34 -19.67
C VAL A 503 14.75 4.15 -20.49
N ASP A 504 14.39 5.40 -20.82
CA ASP A 504 15.24 6.26 -21.64
C ASP A 504 16.65 6.40 -21.05
N GLY A 505 17.67 6.17 -21.87
CA GLY A 505 19.07 6.21 -21.46
C GLY A 505 19.63 4.92 -20.86
N TYR A 506 18.78 3.92 -20.57
CA TYR A 506 19.17 2.66 -19.93
C TYR A 506 18.91 1.46 -20.84
N ALA A 507 19.97 0.71 -21.14
CA ALA A 507 19.86 -0.50 -21.94
C ALA A 507 19.43 -1.69 -21.07
N ILE A 508 18.37 -2.39 -21.50
CA ILE A 508 17.96 -3.66 -20.90
C ILE A 508 18.83 -4.78 -21.45
N THR A 509 19.59 -5.43 -20.57
CA THR A 509 20.49 -6.54 -20.94
C THR A 509 20.47 -7.66 -19.92
N GLY A 510 20.71 -8.89 -20.39
CA GLY A 510 20.97 -10.03 -19.50
C GLY A 510 19.74 -10.59 -18.79
N ASN A 511 18.52 -10.06 -19.01
CA ASN A 511 17.33 -10.71 -18.47
C ASN A 511 17.11 -12.04 -19.21
N GLU A 512 17.05 -13.15 -18.48
CA GLU A 512 16.85 -14.48 -19.04
C GLU A 512 15.45 -14.96 -18.69
N THR A 513 14.65 -15.33 -19.69
CA THR A 513 13.25 -15.73 -19.53
C THR A 513 13.04 -17.13 -20.09
N TYR A 514 12.91 -18.12 -19.20
CA TYR A 514 12.90 -19.51 -19.62
C TYR A 514 12.07 -20.42 -18.75
N GLU A 515 11.63 -21.54 -19.30
CA GLU A 515 10.92 -22.57 -18.51
C GLU A 515 9.71 -22.00 -17.74
N ASN A 516 9.05 -20.97 -18.28
CA ASN A 516 7.81 -20.45 -17.71
C ASN A 516 6.61 -21.14 -18.38
N PHE A 517 5.55 -21.33 -17.62
CA PHE A 517 4.25 -21.76 -18.12
C PHE A 517 3.34 -20.53 -18.25
N ILE A 518 3.12 -20.08 -19.49
CA ILE A 518 2.50 -18.79 -19.76
C ILE A 518 1.22 -19.00 -20.57
N GLN A 519 0.08 -18.57 -20.03
CA GLN A 519 -1.15 -18.51 -20.80
C GLN A 519 -1.07 -17.40 -21.85
N VAL A 520 -1.48 -17.72 -23.07
CA VAL A 520 -1.51 -16.78 -24.19
C VAL A 520 -2.64 -15.76 -24.01
N SER A 521 -2.27 -14.47 -24.04
CA SER A 521 -2.92 -13.43 -24.87
C SER A 521 -4.37 -13.70 -25.32
N LYS A 522 -5.42 -13.35 -24.56
CA LYS A 522 -6.81 -13.43 -25.06
C LYS A 522 -7.19 -12.27 -25.98
N ASP A 523 -6.63 -11.08 -25.74
CA ASP A 523 -6.93 -9.87 -26.53
C ASP A 523 -6.09 -9.75 -27.82
N GLY A 524 -5.16 -10.70 -28.03
CA GLY A 524 -4.28 -10.74 -29.19
C GLY A 524 -3.01 -9.89 -29.04
N SER A 525 -2.72 -9.38 -27.83
CA SER A 525 -1.44 -8.79 -27.49
C SER A 525 -0.29 -9.83 -27.48
N ASN A 526 0.93 -9.32 -27.29
CA ASN A 526 2.09 -10.18 -27.07
C ASN A 526 1.90 -11.06 -25.82
N THR A 527 2.32 -12.31 -25.90
CA THR A 527 2.41 -13.17 -24.71
C THR A 527 3.66 -12.84 -23.89
N ILE A 528 4.76 -12.54 -24.59
CA ILE A 528 5.94 -11.90 -24.03
C ILE A 528 6.23 -10.65 -24.84
N ASP A 529 6.15 -9.49 -24.18
CA ASP A 529 6.54 -8.21 -24.75
C ASP A 529 7.92 -7.82 -24.25
N THR A 530 8.80 -7.38 -25.13
CA THR A 530 10.19 -7.22 -24.71
C THR A 530 11.01 -6.24 -25.54
N ASP A 531 11.58 -5.27 -24.85
CA ASP A 531 12.67 -4.41 -25.34
C ASP A 531 14.07 -5.06 -25.24
N GLN A 532 14.15 -6.31 -24.77
CA GLN A 532 15.40 -7.07 -24.76
C GLN A 532 15.92 -7.29 -26.19
N THR A 533 17.13 -6.82 -26.45
CA THR A 533 17.72 -6.92 -27.79
C THR A 533 18.26 -8.31 -28.15
N ASN A 534 18.61 -9.13 -27.16
CA ASN A 534 19.11 -10.49 -27.38
C ASN A 534 17.99 -11.52 -27.24
N ALA A 535 17.38 -11.87 -28.37
CA ALA A 535 16.31 -12.87 -28.46
C ALA A 535 16.69 -14.23 -27.86
N GLY A 536 17.97 -14.62 -27.90
CA GLY A 536 18.44 -15.91 -27.41
C GLY A 536 18.38 -16.09 -25.89
N LEU A 537 18.02 -15.04 -25.13
CA LEU A 537 17.78 -15.11 -23.69
C LEU A 537 16.33 -15.44 -23.34
N ILE A 538 15.47 -15.61 -24.34
CA ILE A 538 14.10 -16.10 -24.16
C ILE A 538 14.05 -17.50 -24.78
N HIS A 539 13.77 -18.54 -24.00
CA HIS A 539 13.83 -19.93 -24.51
C HIS A 539 13.12 -20.94 -23.61
N ASN A 540 12.79 -22.13 -24.14
CA ASN A 540 12.23 -23.26 -23.39
C ASN A 540 10.93 -22.95 -22.61
N ASN A 541 10.16 -21.93 -23.00
CA ASN A 541 8.88 -21.62 -22.37
C ASN A 541 7.75 -22.54 -22.88
N VAL A 542 6.74 -22.77 -22.05
CA VAL A 542 5.52 -23.51 -22.40
C VAL A 542 4.37 -22.52 -22.53
N TYR A 543 3.88 -22.32 -23.75
CA TYR A 543 2.75 -21.47 -24.04
C TYR A 543 1.44 -22.26 -23.97
N TYR A 544 0.60 -21.95 -22.98
CA TYR A 544 -0.72 -22.53 -22.84
C TYR A 544 -1.75 -21.70 -23.62
N ASN A 545 -2.27 -22.28 -24.70
CA ASN A 545 -3.19 -21.62 -25.61
C ASN A 545 -4.50 -22.42 -25.75
N PRO A 546 -5.38 -22.39 -24.72
CA PRO A 546 -6.63 -23.14 -24.76
C PRO A 546 -7.61 -22.63 -25.82
N ASP A 547 -7.56 -21.33 -26.10
CA ASP A 547 -8.55 -20.64 -26.95
C ASP A 547 -8.12 -20.57 -28.41
N GLY A 548 -6.86 -20.91 -28.71
CA GLY A 548 -6.30 -20.82 -30.06
C GLY A 548 -6.06 -19.39 -30.52
N SER A 549 -5.86 -18.46 -29.58
CA SER A 549 -5.49 -17.06 -29.85
C SER A 549 -4.14 -16.96 -30.56
N ASP A 550 -3.89 -15.82 -31.20
CA ASP A 550 -2.61 -15.56 -31.85
C ASP A 550 -1.50 -15.43 -30.79
N LEU A 551 -0.50 -16.31 -30.88
CA LEU A 551 0.69 -16.25 -30.04
C LEU A 551 1.76 -15.39 -30.69
N THR A 552 2.00 -14.23 -30.12
CA THR A 552 3.11 -13.34 -30.47
C THR A 552 4.11 -13.17 -29.32
N VAL A 553 5.38 -13.02 -29.69
CA VAL A 553 6.50 -12.73 -28.80
C VAL A 553 7.34 -11.66 -29.48
N ALA A 554 7.59 -10.53 -28.79
CA ALA A 554 8.28 -9.36 -29.34
C ALA A 554 7.69 -8.92 -30.70
N ASP A 555 6.36 -8.76 -30.77
CA ASP A 555 5.59 -8.43 -31.99
C ASP A 555 5.75 -9.39 -33.18
N LEU A 556 6.23 -10.61 -32.95
CA LEU A 556 6.46 -11.61 -33.98
C LEU A 556 5.69 -12.89 -33.69
N SER A 557 5.27 -13.60 -34.73
CA SER A 557 4.82 -14.98 -34.54
C SER A 557 5.94 -15.80 -33.89
N LEU A 558 5.58 -16.77 -33.04
CA LEU A 558 6.55 -17.68 -32.40
C LEU A 558 7.58 -18.25 -33.41
N SER A 559 7.11 -18.70 -34.57
CA SER A 559 7.98 -19.26 -35.62
C SER A 559 8.99 -18.26 -36.19
N SER A 560 8.61 -16.98 -36.29
CA SER A 560 9.47 -15.91 -36.79
C SER A 560 10.48 -15.47 -35.74
N PHE A 561 10.08 -15.44 -34.47
CA PHE A 561 10.99 -15.19 -33.35
C PHE A 561 12.03 -16.33 -33.20
N GLN A 562 11.59 -17.58 -33.36
CA GLN A 562 12.48 -18.76 -33.43
C GLN A 562 13.52 -18.71 -34.54
N GLN A 563 13.17 -18.18 -35.71
CA GLN A 563 14.14 -17.98 -36.79
C GLN A 563 15.21 -16.93 -36.46
N ARG A 564 14.94 -16.03 -35.51
CA ARG A 564 15.92 -15.06 -34.98
C ARG A 564 16.75 -15.63 -33.81
N GLY A 565 16.49 -16.86 -33.40
CA GLY A 565 17.21 -17.55 -32.32
C GLY A 565 16.60 -17.39 -30.93
N GLY A 566 15.45 -16.73 -30.79
CA GLY A 566 14.66 -16.70 -29.54
C GLY A 566 13.67 -17.85 -29.46
N ASP A 567 13.06 -18.07 -28.30
CA ASP A 567 12.13 -19.16 -28.00
C ASP A 567 12.56 -20.56 -28.48
N VAL A 568 13.88 -20.80 -28.53
CA VAL A 568 14.40 -22.12 -28.89
C VAL A 568 13.99 -23.11 -27.81
N GLY A 569 13.39 -24.23 -28.21
CA GLY A 569 12.89 -25.25 -27.29
C GLY A 569 11.52 -24.93 -26.67
N SER A 570 10.95 -23.74 -26.91
CA SER A 570 9.60 -23.41 -26.46
C SER A 570 8.54 -24.17 -27.24
N VAL A 571 7.41 -24.48 -26.59
CA VAL A 571 6.31 -25.27 -27.14
C VAL A 571 4.96 -24.64 -26.86
N VAL A 572 3.96 -25.01 -27.67
CA VAL A 572 2.56 -24.60 -27.46
C VAL A 572 1.73 -25.82 -27.09
N THR A 573 0.86 -25.68 -26.09
CA THR A 573 -0.08 -26.72 -25.65
C THR A 573 -1.49 -26.16 -25.48
N THR A 574 -2.51 -26.94 -25.81
CA THR A 574 -3.91 -26.63 -25.48
C THR A 574 -4.36 -27.31 -24.19
N GLN A 575 -3.49 -28.13 -23.59
CA GLN A 575 -3.75 -28.87 -22.36
C GLN A 575 -2.90 -28.27 -21.25
N ALA A 576 -3.56 -27.74 -20.22
CA ALA A 576 -2.85 -27.15 -19.09
C ALA A 576 -2.10 -28.21 -18.28
N GLY A 577 -2.73 -29.38 -18.10
CA GLY A 577 -2.15 -30.48 -17.33
C GLY A 577 -2.22 -30.25 -15.81
N PHE A 578 -3.10 -29.38 -15.32
CA PHE A 578 -3.38 -29.19 -13.89
C PHE A 578 -4.14 -30.37 -13.29
N ALA A 579 -4.01 -30.57 -11.98
CA ALA A 579 -4.72 -31.61 -11.23
C ALA A 579 -6.23 -31.39 -11.25
N ASN A 580 -6.68 -30.17 -10.88
CA ASN A 580 -8.09 -29.79 -10.91
C ASN A 580 -8.27 -28.26 -10.81
N ALA A 581 -8.04 -27.55 -11.92
CA ALA A 581 -8.15 -26.08 -11.96
C ALA A 581 -9.56 -25.56 -11.59
N ALA A 582 -10.62 -26.32 -11.87
CA ALA A 582 -11.99 -25.91 -11.53
C ALA A 582 -12.24 -25.81 -10.02
N ASP A 583 -11.44 -26.52 -9.22
CA ASP A 583 -11.47 -26.49 -7.75
C ASP A 583 -10.27 -25.70 -7.18
N GLY A 584 -9.54 -24.92 -8.01
CA GLY A 584 -8.37 -24.15 -7.60
C GLY A 584 -7.08 -24.97 -7.39
N GLU A 585 -7.04 -26.24 -7.83
CA GLU A 585 -5.85 -27.09 -7.71
C GLU A 585 -4.97 -26.98 -8.97
N TYR A 586 -4.06 -26.02 -8.97
CA TYR A 586 -3.17 -25.69 -10.10
C TYR A 586 -1.85 -26.47 -10.13
N SER A 587 -1.70 -27.52 -9.32
CA SER A 587 -0.52 -28.39 -9.40
C SER A 587 -0.48 -29.14 -10.74
N PHE A 588 0.67 -29.18 -11.40
CA PHE A 588 0.87 -29.94 -12.62
C PHE A 588 0.84 -31.45 -12.37
N THR A 589 0.10 -32.16 -13.22
CA THR A 589 0.07 -33.62 -13.26
C THR A 589 1.34 -34.20 -13.88
N SER A 590 1.70 -35.40 -13.46
CA SER A 590 2.83 -36.13 -14.02
C SER A 590 2.65 -36.36 -15.53
N GLY A 591 3.65 -35.99 -16.33
CA GLY A 591 3.61 -36.11 -17.79
C GLY A 591 2.90 -34.96 -18.50
N SER A 592 2.48 -33.92 -17.77
CA SER A 592 2.06 -32.65 -18.38
C SER A 592 3.20 -32.02 -19.19
N MET A 593 2.83 -31.13 -20.12
CA MET A 593 3.83 -30.41 -20.93
C MET A 593 4.78 -29.59 -20.06
N ALA A 594 4.25 -28.91 -19.03
CA ALA A 594 5.04 -28.20 -18.02
C ALA A 594 6.12 -29.11 -17.40
N GLN A 595 5.72 -30.24 -16.80
CA GLN A 595 6.65 -31.20 -16.19
C GLN A 595 7.68 -31.78 -17.17
N SER A 596 7.28 -32.03 -18.43
CA SER A 596 8.21 -32.52 -19.44
C SER A 596 9.28 -31.50 -19.87
N HIS A 597 9.04 -30.21 -19.57
CA HIS A 597 9.93 -29.08 -19.81
C HIS A 597 10.64 -28.59 -18.54
N GLY A 598 10.62 -29.37 -17.45
CA GLY A 598 11.33 -29.03 -16.21
C GLY A 598 10.55 -28.14 -15.26
N ILE A 599 9.37 -27.66 -15.66
CA ILE A 599 8.57 -26.71 -14.87
C ILE A 599 7.91 -27.42 -13.69
N GLU A 600 8.27 -26.98 -12.49
CA GLU A 600 7.70 -27.48 -11.25
C GLU A 600 6.40 -26.75 -10.87
N SER A 601 5.56 -27.40 -10.06
CA SER A 601 4.37 -26.73 -9.54
C SER A 601 4.74 -25.82 -8.39
N ALA A 602 4.04 -24.69 -8.25
CA ALA A 602 4.10 -23.92 -7.03
C ALA A 602 3.73 -24.82 -5.82
N PRO A 603 4.41 -24.68 -4.68
CA PRO A 603 4.22 -25.53 -3.51
C PRO A 603 3.00 -25.10 -2.69
N PHE A 604 1.81 -25.08 -3.29
CA PHE A 604 0.57 -24.53 -2.71
C PHE A 604 0.26 -24.96 -1.27
N GLY A 605 0.61 -26.20 -0.88
CA GLY A 605 0.42 -26.69 0.48
C GLY A 605 1.35 -26.09 1.55
N SER A 606 2.25 -25.20 1.17
CA SER A 606 3.19 -24.48 2.06
C SER A 606 3.12 -22.97 1.89
N ILE A 607 2.16 -22.44 1.11
CA ILE A 607 2.01 -21.01 0.88
C ILE A 607 1.02 -20.40 1.88
N GLY A 608 1.31 -19.18 2.34
CA GLY A 608 0.48 -18.41 3.25
C GLY A 608 0.69 -18.73 4.73
N ALA A 609 0.00 -17.98 5.59
CA ALA A 609 0.16 -18.07 7.03
C ALA A 609 -0.42 -19.38 7.59
N THR A 610 0.30 -19.99 8.53
CA THR A 610 -0.12 -21.22 9.21
C THR A 610 -0.46 -20.96 10.67
N GLY A 611 -1.56 -21.56 11.16
CA GLY A 611 -1.85 -21.60 12.61
C GLY A 611 -2.29 -20.29 13.27
N VAL A 612 -2.43 -19.20 12.51
CA VAL A 612 -3.07 -17.97 13.00
C VAL A 612 -4.58 -18.16 12.91
N SER A 613 -5.23 -18.26 14.07
CA SER A 613 -6.68 -18.13 14.16
C SER A 613 -7.00 -16.71 13.73
N SER A 614 -7.57 -16.52 12.54
CA SER A 614 -8.40 -15.34 12.34
C SER A 614 -9.35 -15.26 13.53
N ALA A 615 -9.53 -14.08 14.11
CA ALA A 615 -10.66 -13.86 15.01
C ALA A 615 -11.90 -14.48 14.33
N PRO A 616 -12.79 -15.17 15.10
CA PRO A 616 -13.88 -15.92 14.50
C PRO A 616 -14.57 -15.00 13.52
N ASP A 617 -14.61 -15.43 12.25
CA ASP A 617 -15.31 -14.81 11.14
C ASP A 617 -16.60 -14.18 11.68
N THR A 618 -16.53 -12.89 12.03
CA THR A 618 -17.71 -12.07 12.18
C THR A 618 -18.07 -11.84 10.75
N GLY A 619 -18.74 -12.84 10.17
CA GLY A 619 -18.97 -12.97 8.74
C GLY A 619 -19.20 -11.61 8.15
N THR A 620 -18.47 -11.31 7.07
CA THR A 620 -18.61 -10.14 6.17
C THR A 620 -19.73 -9.26 6.69
N PRO A 621 -19.49 -8.11 7.35
CA PRO A 621 -20.54 -7.34 8.01
C PRO A 621 -21.75 -7.37 7.10
N ALA A 622 -22.77 -8.13 7.52
CA ALA A 622 -23.97 -8.24 6.72
C ALA A 622 -24.37 -6.78 6.57
N THR A 623 -24.37 -6.31 5.33
CA THR A 623 -24.85 -4.99 4.97
C THR A 623 -26.10 -4.80 5.83
N PRO A 624 -26.18 -3.75 6.67
CA PRO A 624 -27.37 -3.55 7.50
C PRO A 624 -28.56 -3.74 6.56
N PRO A 625 -29.55 -4.59 6.92
CA PRO A 625 -30.65 -4.87 6.00
C PRO A 625 -31.17 -3.54 5.49
N PRO A 626 -31.35 -3.36 4.17
CA PRO A 626 -31.65 -2.07 3.59
C PRO A 626 -32.80 -1.46 4.39
N VAL A 627 -32.55 -0.29 4.97
CA VAL A 627 -33.60 0.49 5.62
C VAL A 627 -34.67 0.65 4.55
N THR A 628 -35.82 0.05 4.79
CA THR A 628 -36.94 0.10 3.86
C THR A 628 -37.30 1.57 3.71
N ALA A 629 -36.94 2.14 2.55
CA ALA A 629 -37.34 3.47 2.19
C ALA A 629 -38.87 3.55 2.30
N GLU A 630 -39.34 4.51 3.09
CA GLU A 630 -40.76 4.84 3.18
C GLU A 630 -41.26 5.15 1.75
N PRO A 631 -42.40 4.59 1.31
CA PRO A 631 -42.86 4.77 -0.07
C PRO A 631 -43.19 6.24 -0.33
N ALA A 632 -42.51 6.83 -1.31
CA ALA A 632 -42.80 8.17 -1.80
C ALA A 632 -44.26 8.29 -2.28
N PRO A 633 -44.95 9.43 -2.03
CA PRO A 633 -46.31 9.64 -2.50
C PRO A 633 -46.39 9.70 -4.03
N PRO A 634 -47.51 9.28 -4.65
CA PRO A 634 -47.60 9.09 -6.09
C PRO A 634 -47.55 10.42 -6.85
N VAL A 635 -46.56 10.57 -7.70
CA VAL A 635 -46.46 11.69 -8.65
C VAL A 635 -47.38 11.40 -9.84
N THR A 636 -48.33 12.30 -10.05
CA THR A 636 -49.26 12.32 -11.19
C THR A 636 -48.52 12.53 -12.51
N ALA A 637 -48.85 11.71 -13.51
CA ALA A 637 -48.30 11.75 -14.86
C ALA A 637 -48.68 13.05 -15.61
N GLU A 638 -47.69 13.67 -16.26
CA GLU A 638 -47.89 14.65 -17.34
C GLU A 638 -47.50 14.04 -18.71
N PRO A 639 -48.09 14.53 -19.82
CA PRO A 639 -48.26 13.77 -21.05
C PRO A 639 -47.09 13.85 -22.02
N ALA A 640 -46.94 12.80 -22.84
CA ALA A 640 -45.88 12.64 -23.83
C ALA A 640 -45.90 13.72 -24.94
N PRO A 641 -44.73 14.22 -25.39
CA PRO A 641 -44.61 15.06 -26.57
C PRO A 641 -44.64 14.24 -27.88
N PRO A 642 -45.03 14.86 -29.02
CA PRO A 642 -45.36 14.15 -30.24
C PRO A 642 -44.14 13.71 -31.06
N VAL A 643 -44.28 12.56 -31.70
CA VAL A 643 -43.33 11.91 -32.62
C VAL A 643 -43.18 12.73 -33.91
N THR A 644 -41.95 13.08 -34.27
CA THR A 644 -41.59 13.60 -35.61
C THR A 644 -40.62 12.66 -36.31
N ALA A 645 -40.89 12.44 -37.60
CA ALA A 645 -40.29 11.44 -38.46
C ALA A 645 -38.81 11.67 -38.78
N GLU A 646 -38.11 10.55 -38.93
CA GLU A 646 -36.70 10.38 -39.31
C GLU A 646 -36.46 10.71 -40.80
N PRO A 647 -35.39 11.44 -41.18
CA PRO A 647 -34.96 11.56 -42.56
C PRO A 647 -33.89 10.52 -42.95
N ALA A 648 -34.01 9.99 -44.17
CA ALA A 648 -33.15 8.96 -44.78
C ALA A 648 -31.66 9.37 -44.94
N PRO A 649 -30.73 8.40 -45.02
CA PRO A 649 -29.28 8.67 -45.07
C PRO A 649 -28.81 9.11 -46.46
N PRO A 650 -27.80 9.99 -46.57
CA PRO A 650 -27.21 10.35 -47.87
C PRO A 650 -26.13 9.36 -48.34
N ASN A 651 -26.09 9.21 -49.66
CA ASN A 651 -25.21 8.34 -50.45
C ASN A 651 -23.71 8.63 -50.29
N THR A 652 -22.94 7.55 -50.41
CA THR A 652 -21.49 7.45 -50.49
C THR A 652 -20.89 8.14 -51.71
N ALA A 653 -19.76 8.83 -51.51
CA ALA A 653 -18.82 9.26 -52.54
C ALA A 653 -17.38 8.94 -52.08
N GLU A 654 -16.58 8.39 -52.99
CA GLU A 654 -15.22 7.86 -52.79
C GLU A 654 -14.19 8.93 -52.35
N PRO A 655 -13.15 8.56 -51.58
CA PRO A 655 -12.10 9.49 -51.19
C PRO A 655 -11.08 9.72 -52.32
N LYS A 656 -10.77 11.01 -52.55
CA LYS A 656 -9.71 11.52 -53.43
C LYS A 656 -8.33 11.39 -52.73
N PRO A 657 -7.23 11.07 -53.44
CA PRO A 657 -5.92 10.88 -52.82
C PRO A 657 -5.33 12.20 -52.28
N PRO A 658 -4.53 12.17 -51.20
CA PRO A 658 -3.99 13.37 -50.58
C PRO A 658 -2.95 14.08 -51.48
N ALA A 659 -3.00 15.41 -51.43
CA ALA A 659 -2.06 16.30 -52.09
C ALA A 659 -0.74 16.39 -51.30
N VAL A 660 0.36 16.46 -52.03
CA VAL A 660 1.72 16.66 -51.53
C VAL A 660 1.90 18.12 -51.10
N GLU A 661 2.23 18.36 -49.83
CA GLU A 661 2.73 19.66 -49.36
C GLU A 661 4.27 19.72 -49.36
N PRO A 662 4.87 20.91 -49.54
CA PRO A 662 6.27 21.07 -49.88
C PRO A 662 7.22 21.01 -48.68
N THR A 663 8.42 20.50 -48.92
CA THR A 663 9.56 20.42 -48.00
C THR A 663 9.98 21.78 -47.43
N PRO A 664 10.26 21.89 -46.12
CA PRO A 664 10.92 23.07 -45.54
C PRO A 664 12.44 23.08 -45.85
N PRO A 665 13.08 24.26 -45.90
CA PRO A 665 14.49 24.38 -46.27
C PRO A 665 15.44 23.93 -45.17
N VAL A 666 16.56 23.34 -45.60
CA VAL A 666 17.71 22.92 -44.79
C VAL A 666 18.35 24.12 -44.10
N ALA A 667 18.45 24.07 -42.76
CA ALA A 667 19.29 24.98 -41.98
C ALA A 667 20.70 24.38 -41.80
N GLU A 668 21.72 25.18 -42.07
CA GLU A 668 23.15 24.84 -41.97
C GLU A 668 23.59 24.57 -40.52
N LEU A 669 24.45 23.56 -40.35
CA LEU A 669 25.12 23.20 -39.10
C LEU A 669 26.15 24.28 -38.69
N PRO A 670 26.24 24.64 -37.40
CA PRO A 670 27.39 25.39 -36.87
C PRO A 670 28.62 24.49 -36.63
N PRO A 671 29.86 25.01 -36.71
CA PRO A 671 31.10 24.23 -36.66
C PRO A 671 31.45 23.73 -35.25
N PRO A 672 32.33 22.71 -35.13
CA PRO A 672 32.62 22.05 -33.86
C PRO A 672 33.45 22.93 -32.92
N VAL A 673 33.02 23.02 -31.66
CA VAL A 673 33.79 23.66 -30.58
C VAL A 673 34.77 22.66 -29.99
N THR A 674 36.02 23.08 -29.95
CA THR A 674 37.21 22.38 -29.44
C THR A 674 37.20 22.19 -27.92
N ALA A 675 37.81 21.09 -27.50
CA ALA A 675 38.05 20.65 -26.12
C ALA A 675 38.62 21.71 -25.16
N GLN A 676 38.22 21.60 -23.88
CA GLN A 676 38.97 22.15 -22.74
C GLN A 676 38.60 21.41 -21.41
N PRO A 677 39.36 21.57 -20.32
CA PRO A 677 40.32 20.58 -19.81
C PRO A 677 39.90 19.90 -18.48
N ALA A 678 40.68 18.90 -18.07
CA ALA A 678 40.50 18.09 -16.87
C ALA A 678 40.34 18.88 -15.55
N PRO A 679 39.55 18.38 -14.58
CA PRO A 679 39.37 19.03 -13.28
C PRO A 679 40.59 18.83 -12.35
N PRO A 680 40.82 19.75 -11.39
CA PRO A 680 41.96 19.70 -10.48
C PRO A 680 41.73 18.71 -9.33
N VAL A 681 42.84 18.11 -8.89
CA VAL A 681 42.96 17.27 -7.68
C VAL A 681 42.72 18.14 -6.44
N VAL A 682 41.83 17.70 -5.55
CA VAL A 682 41.67 18.27 -4.20
C VAL A 682 41.97 17.20 -3.16
N ALA A 683 42.78 17.59 -2.18
CA ALA A 683 43.36 16.79 -1.13
C ALA A 683 42.37 16.52 0.03
N GLU A 684 42.65 15.44 0.77
CA GLU A 684 41.97 14.99 1.99
C GLU A 684 41.78 16.11 3.05
N PRO A 685 40.70 16.06 3.86
CA PRO A 685 40.65 16.75 5.13
C PRO A 685 40.84 15.82 6.33
N THR A 686 41.73 16.25 7.21
CA THR A 686 41.95 15.77 8.56
C THR A 686 40.85 16.28 9.53
N THR A 687 40.48 15.47 10.52
CA THR A 687 39.72 15.87 11.72
C THR A 687 40.48 16.90 12.57
N PRO A 688 39.82 17.84 13.28
CA PRO A 688 39.43 17.55 14.68
C PRO A 688 38.18 18.26 15.26
N GLY A 689 37.46 17.52 16.11
CA GLY A 689 36.78 17.87 17.39
C GLY A 689 36.14 19.24 17.69
N GLY A 690 34.93 19.19 18.28
CA GLY A 690 34.43 20.21 19.22
C GLY A 690 32.91 20.38 19.27
N TRP A 691 32.28 19.91 20.36
CA TRP A 691 30.86 20.12 20.72
C TRP A 691 30.56 21.56 21.17
N ALA A 692 29.37 22.09 20.82
CA ALA A 692 28.47 22.86 21.71
C ALA A 692 27.14 23.18 20.98
N GLY A 693 26.03 23.12 21.70
CA GLY A 693 24.67 23.01 21.13
C GLY A 693 23.97 24.31 20.73
N HIS A 694 22.85 24.14 20.03
CA HIS A 694 21.61 24.92 20.17
C HIS A 694 20.47 24.15 19.50
N GLY A 695 19.32 24.08 20.19
CA GLY A 695 18.11 23.39 19.75
C GLY A 695 17.34 24.11 18.64
N GLY A 696 16.49 23.34 17.99
CA GLY A 696 15.59 23.74 16.91
C GLY A 696 15.49 22.62 15.89
N GLY A 697 14.60 21.65 16.13
CA GLY A 697 14.31 20.56 15.19
C GLY A 697 13.86 21.13 13.85
N ARG A 698 14.59 20.78 12.80
CA ARG A 698 14.21 20.98 11.40
C ARG A 698 14.22 19.60 10.75
N ASN A 699 13.09 19.26 10.13
CA ASN A 699 12.87 18.01 9.40
C ASN A 699 13.85 17.91 8.23
N TRP A 700 14.77 16.95 8.33
CA TRP A 700 15.77 16.65 7.31
C TRP A 700 15.18 15.88 6.10
N PHE A 701 13.98 15.30 6.25
CA PHE A 701 13.29 14.54 5.21
C PHE A 701 12.69 15.41 4.08
N GLN A 702 12.23 16.64 4.37
CA GLN A 702 11.68 17.53 3.33
C GLN A 702 12.76 18.15 2.42
N ASP A 703 14.00 18.28 2.91
CA ASP A 703 15.09 18.89 2.14
C ASP A 703 15.67 17.95 1.06
N LEU A 704 15.45 16.63 1.17
CA LEU A 704 15.83 15.65 0.14
C LEU A 704 14.80 15.62 -1.00
N GLN A 705 13.51 15.77 -0.69
CA GLN A 705 12.44 15.85 -1.69
C GLN A 705 12.45 17.19 -2.45
N THR A 706 12.73 18.31 -1.76
CA THR A 706 12.75 19.64 -2.43
C THR A 706 14.01 19.93 -3.24
N GLN A 707 15.10 19.17 -3.09
CA GLN A 707 16.22 19.23 -4.05
C GLN A 707 15.92 18.48 -5.36
N GLN A 708 14.90 17.62 -5.36
CA GLN A 708 14.48 16.79 -6.49
C GLN A 708 13.81 17.63 -7.59
N ASP A 709 13.05 18.66 -7.24
CA ASP A 709 12.26 19.42 -8.24
C ASP A 709 13.06 20.45 -9.07
N SER A 710 14.27 20.80 -8.64
CA SER A 710 15.04 21.83 -9.37
C SER A 710 15.71 21.32 -10.66
N ASN A 711 15.79 20.00 -10.86
CA ASN A 711 16.44 19.40 -12.03
C ASN A 711 15.48 18.74 -13.03
N ASP A 712 14.22 18.49 -12.68
CA ASP A 712 13.19 17.95 -13.61
C ASP A 712 12.39 19.02 -14.36
N HIS A 713 12.66 20.31 -14.09
CA HIS A 713 12.10 21.41 -14.87
C HIS A 713 12.84 21.59 -16.21
N GLY A 714 12.67 20.62 -17.11
CA GLY A 714 13.25 20.69 -18.44
C GLY A 714 12.84 19.54 -19.36
N HIS A 715 11.54 19.49 -19.72
CA HIS A 715 10.94 18.61 -20.72
C HIS A 715 10.47 17.23 -20.24
N SER A 716 9.38 17.20 -19.47
CA SER A 716 8.48 16.05 -19.50
C SER A 716 7.77 16.02 -20.87
N TYR A 717 8.12 15.04 -21.70
CA TYR A 717 7.28 14.67 -22.83
C TYR A 717 6.09 13.89 -22.26
N HIS A 718 4.90 14.45 -22.43
CA HIS A 718 3.64 13.78 -22.22
C HIS A 718 3.60 12.47 -23.02
N TRP A 719 3.57 11.35 -22.32
CA TRP A 719 3.06 10.11 -22.87
C TRP A 719 1.60 10.00 -22.42
N HIS A 720 0.68 10.35 -23.32
CA HIS A 720 -0.68 9.85 -23.22
C HIS A 720 -0.66 8.38 -23.67
N TRP A 721 -1.05 7.46 -22.78
CA TRP A 721 -1.36 6.07 -23.12
C TRP A 721 -2.81 5.75 -22.75
#